data_AF-A0A523K5K8-F1
#
_entry.id   AF-A0A523K5K8-F1
#
_cell.length_a   1.000
_cell.length_b   1.000
_cell.length_c   1.000
_cell.angle_alpha   90.00
_cell.angle_beta   90.00
_cell.angle_gamma   90.00
#
_symmetry.space_group_name_H-M   'P 1'
#
loop_
_entity.id
_entity.type
_entity.pdbx_description
1 polymer ?
#
loop_
_entity_poly.entity_id
_entity_poly.type
_entity_poly.pdbx_seq_one_letter_code
_entity_poly.pdbx_strand_id
1 'polypeptide(L)'
;MAYSYTEKKRIRKDFGKHPKVMDLPPLLAMQLDSYRKFLQLDVAPEERANNGLQAAFKSVFPIVGFSGSAMLEYVSYRLVNPVFDVKECQMRGITYASSLRVKVRLVIYDKEAGLNKKIVKDIKEQEVYMGEIPLMTTTGAFVINGTERVIVSQLHRSPGVFFEHDKGKTHSSGKLLYSARVIPYRGSWLDFEFDPKDLVYCRIDRRRKIPATILLRALGYDTQEMLDIFFDTNEFKITKQGIALALIPDRLRGETATFDIKDKKGKVIVENDRRITARHIREMDKVRLKQLMVPAEYLIGHILAKDIVDMETGELLAAANTEITEELLEALLEFKDLTIETLYTNELDRGPYIADTLRIDASTTPLEAQVEIYRMMRPGEPPTKDSAENLFKNLFFSTDRYDLSAVGRMKFNRRVGRKEITGEGILSKEDITEVLKLLIDIKNGKGTVDDIDHLGNRRVRSVGEMAENQFRVGLVRVERAVKERLGLADSEGLMPQEIINAKPVSAVIKEFFGSSQLSQFMDQNNPLSEVTHKRRISALGPGGLTRERAGFEVRDVHPTHYGRVCPIETPEGPNIGLINSLAIYARTNEYGFLETPYRKVNKGKVTDEIEYLSAIEESDYVIAQASATTDSRGRLTDVLVSSRHLNEFTLSPPDNVDYMDVSPRQIVSVAAALIPFL
;
A
#
# COMPACT_ATOMS: atom_id res chain seq x y z
N MET A 1 -17.39 -13.97 -43.19
CA MET A 1 -17.88 -12.65 -42.74
C MET A 1 -18.20 -11.81 -43.97
N ALA A 2 -19.32 -11.08 -43.98
CA ALA A 2 -19.62 -10.15 -45.06
C ALA A 2 -18.73 -8.90 -44.90
N TYR A 3 -17.98 -8.55 -45.94
CA TYR A 3 -17.16 -7.32 -45.94
C TYR A 3 -18.04 -6.07 -45.91
N SER A 4 -17.62 -5.06 -45.15
CA SER A 4 -18.21 -3.72 -45.17
C SER A 4 -18.00 -3.03 -46.52
N TYR A 5 -18.77 -1.95 -46.78
CA TYR A 5 -18.67 -1.22 -48.04
C TYR A 5 -17.27 -0.64 -48.30
N THR A 6 -16.57 -0.20 -47.24
CA THR A 6 -15.21 0.34 -47.34
C THR A 6 -14.16 -0.76 -47.51
N GLU A 7 -14.30 -1.91 -46.85
CA GLU A 7 -13.41 -3.07 -47.03
C GLU A 7 -13.50 -3.64 -48.44
N LYS A 8 -14.70 -3.66 -49.04
CA LYS A 8 -14.90 -4.08 -50.44
C LYS A 8 -14.09 -3.24 -51.43
N LYS A 9 -13.83 -1.95 -51.13
CA LYS A 9 -13.02 -1.09 -52.00
C LYS A 9 -11.54 -1.48 -52.01
N ARG A 10 -11.01 -1.99 -50.90
CA ARG A 10 -9.60 -2.39 -50.79
C ARG A 10 -9.43 -3.51 -49.75
N ILE A 11 -9.35 -4.73 -50.24
CA ILE A 11 -9.13 -5.91 -49.41
C ILE A 11 -7.63 -6.07 -49.15
N ARG A 12 -7.22 -6.01 -47.87
CA ARG A 12 -5.86 -6.36 -47.45
C ARG A 12 -5.77 -7.87 -47.26
N LYS A 13 -4.82 -8.52 -47.94
CA LYS A 13 -4.54 -9.94 -47.73
C LYS A 13 -3.85 -10.13 -46.37
N ASP A 14 -4.46 -10.93 -45.49
CA ASP A 14 -3.89 -11.32 -44.20
C ASP A 14 -3.18 -12.67 -44.32
N PHE A 15 -2.00 -12.78 -43.72
CA PHE A 15 -1.18 -14.01 -43.68
C PHE A 15 -1.20 -14.69 -42.30
N GLY A 16 -1.93 -14.12 -41.32
CA GLY A 16 -2.10 -14.71 -40.00
C GLY A 16 -2.73 -16.10 -40.07
N LYS A 17 -2.08 -17.08 -39.42
CA LYS A 17 -2.57 -18.46 -39.33
C LYS A 17 -3.43 -18.70 -38.09
N HIS A 18 -3.24 -17.88 -37.06
CA HIS A 18 -3.99 -17.99 -35.80
C HIS A 18 -5.37 -17.32 -35.95
N PRO A 19 -6.43 -17.92 -35.38
CA PRO A 19 -7.76 -17.32 -35.40
C PRO A 19 -7.78 -16.03 -34.57
N LYS A 20 -8.56 -15.05 -35.02
CA LYS A 20 -8.83 -13.84 -34.25
C LYS A 20 -9.89 -14.16 -33.20
N VAL A 21 -9.47 -14.32 -31.94
CA VAL A 21 -10.36 -14.68 -30.83
C VAL A 21 -11.08 -13.44 -30.27
N MET A 22 -10.38 -12.31 -30.20
CA MET A 22 -10.90 -11.06 -29.65
C MET A 22 -10.69 -9.89 -30.62
N ASP A 23 -11.65 -8.98 -30.69
CA ASP A 23 -11.48 -7.69 -31.36
C ASP A 23 -10.60 -6.73 -30.56
N LEU A 24 -10.01 -5.76 -31.25
CA LEU A 24 -9.21 -4.73 -30.60
C LEU A 24 -10.11 -3.84 -29.73
N PRO A 25 -9.76 -3.59 -28.45
CA PRO A 25 -10.53 -2.70 -27.61
C PRO A 25 -10.38 -1.24 -28.08
N PRO A 26 -11.32 -0.35 -27.72
CA PRO A 26 -11.17 1.08 -28.03
C PRO A 26 -9.89 1.66 -27.40
N LEU A 27 -8.98 2.14 -28.24
CA LEU A 27 -7.63 2.51 -27.83
C LEU A 27 -7.57 3.70 -26.85
N LEU A 28 -8.62 4.51 -26.78
CA LEU A 28 -8.70 5.70 -25.93
C LEU A 28 -9.61 5.51 -24.71
N ALA A 29 -10.17 4.31 -24.52
CA ALA A 29 -11.15 4.02 -23.46
C ALA A 29 -10.65 4.44 -22.07
N MET A 30 -9.41 4.11 -21.72
CA MET A 30 -8.84 4.42 -20.39
C MET A 30 -8.96 5.92 -20.03
N GLN A 31 -8.61 6.81 -20.96
CA GLN A 31 -8.66 8.27 -20.71
C GLN A 31 -10.11 8.76 -20.66
N LEU A 32 -10.91 8.39 -21.66
CA LEU A 32 -12.30 8.84 -21.80
C LEU A 32 -13.16 8.36 -20.63
N ASP A 33 -13.06 7.08 -20.28
CA ASP A 33 -13.87 6.48 -19.22
C ASP A 33 -13.43 6.98 -17.84
N SER A 34 -12.12 7.19 -17.62
CA SER A 34 -11.62 7.79 -16.38
C SER A 34 -12.17 9.19 -16.17
N TYR A 35 -12.16 10.04 -17.20
CA TYR A 35 -12.67 11.40 -17.06
C TYR A 35 -14.20 11.46 -16.99
N ARG A 36 -14.90 10.56 -17.69
CA ARG A 36 -16.36 10.40 -17.56
C ARG A 36 -16.75 10.01 -16.14
N LYS A 37 -16.03 9.05 -15.52
CA LYS A 37 -16.21 8.68 -14.11
C LYS A 37 -15.94 9.84 -13.14
N PHE A 38 -15.00 10.73 -13.47
CA PHE A 38 -14.72 11.91 -12.65
C PHE A 38 -15.87 12.92 -12.65
N LEU A 39 -16.45 13.21 -13.83
CA LEU A 39 -17.47 14.24 -14.00
C LEU A 39 -18.92 13.77 -13.82
N GLN A 40 -19.22 12.49 -14.09
CA GLN A 40 -20.56 11.89 -14.07
C GLN A 40 -21.65 12.78 -14.71
N LEU A 41 -21.35 13.37 -15.89
CA LEU A 41 -22.22 14.33 -16.57
C LEU A 41 -23.60 13.75 -16.94
N ASP A 42 -23.62 12.49 -17.36
CA ASP A 42 -24.80 11.81 -17.89
C ASP A 42 -25.62 11.10 -16.80
N VAL A 43 -25.28 11.31 -15.52
CA VAL A 43 -25.91 10.63 -14.37
C VAL A 43 -26.68 11.64 -13.53
N ALA A 44 -27.94 11.30 -13.23
CA ALA A 44 -28.80 12.11 -12.37
C ALA A 44 -28.16 12.28 -10.97
N PRO A 45 -28.29 13.46 -10.32
CA PRO A 45 -27.62 13.74 -9.03
C PRO A 45 -27.83 12.65 -7.96
N GLU A 46 -29.00 12.04 -7.92
CA GLU A 46 -29.41 11.01 -6.95
C GLU A 46 -28.76 9.64 -7.23
N GLU A 47 -28.43 9.35 -8.49
CA GLU A 47 -27.88 8.08 -8.94
C GLU A 47 -26.34 8.11 -9.05
N ARG A 48 -25.71 9.26 -8.77
CA ARG A 48 -24.26 9.41 -8.88
C ARG A 48 -23.54 8.49 -7.90
N ALA A 49 -22.64 7.68 -8.45
CA ALA A 49 -21.72 6.87 -7.67
C ALA A 49 -20.81 7.77 -6.82
N ASN A 50 -20.33 7.25 -5.69
CA ASN A 50 -19.40 7.96 -4.81
C ASN A 50 -17.97 7.93 -5.38
N ASN A 51 -17.76 8.56 -6.54
CA ASN A 51 -16.48 8.72 -7.21
C ASN A 51 -16.34 10.12 -7.82
N GLY A 52 -15.10 10.53 -8.14
CA GLY A 52 -14.85 11.81 -8.81
C GLY A 52 -15.26 13.02 -7.98
N LEU A 53 -15.92 13.98 -8.62
CA LEU A 53 -16.43 15.19 -7.95
C LEU A 53 -17.36 14.85 -6.78
N GLN A 54 -18.21 13.82 -6.91
CA GLN A 54 -19.15 13.41 -5.88
C GLN A 54 -18.42 12.96 -4.61
N ALA A 55 -17.39 12.11 -4.77
CA ALA A 55 -16.57 11.63 -3.66
C ALA A 55 -15.78 12.76 -3.01
N ALA A 56 -15.22 13.66 -3.81
CA ALA A 56 -14.47 14.81 -3.30
C ALA A 56 -15.37 15.72 -2.43
N PHE A 57 -16.58 16.04 -2.88
CA PHE A 57 -17.53 16.83 -2.08
C PHE A 57 -17.95 16.11 -0.80
N LYS A 58 -18.40 14.86 -0.89
CA LYS A 58 -18.83 14.06 0.28
C LYS A 58 -17.71 13.83 1.30
N SER A 59 -16.46 13.94 0.89
CA SER A 59 -15.32 13.78 1.80
C SER A 59 -15.02 15.01 2.66
N VAL A 60 -15.44 16.20 2.22
CA VAL A 60 -15.17 17.47 2.92
C VAL A 60 -16.43 18.02 3.57
N PHE A 61 -17.59 17.77 2.96
CA PHE A 61 -18.88 18.17 3.50
C PHE A 61 -19.50 17.02 4.31
N PRO A 62 -20.22 17.31 5.40
CA PRO A 62 -20.62 18.64 5.87
C PRO A 62 -19.50 19.38 6.63
N ILE A 63 -19.42 20.68 6.42
CA ILE A 63 -18.45 21.55 7.12
C ILE A 63 -19.13 22.17 8.33
N VAL A 64 -18.64 21.85 9.52
CA VAL A 64 -19.16 22.39 10.79
C VAL A 64 -18.23 23.50 11.30
N GLY A 65 -18.81 24.64 11.68
CA GLY A 65 -18.06 25.76 12.29
C GLY A 65 -17.50 25.40 13.68
N PHE A 66 -16.48 26.13 14.14
CA PHE A 66 -15.81 25.85 15.43
C PHE A 66 -16.75 25.82 16.64
N SER A 67 -17.77 26.69 16.66
CA SER A 67 -18.77 26.77 17.72
C SER A 67 -19.86 25.69 17.61
N GLY A 68 -19.93 24.96 16.49
CA GLY A 68 -21.03 24.03 16.19
C GLY A 68 -22.38 24.68 15.87
N SER A 69 -22.47 26.02 15.88
CA SER A 69 -23.73 26.76 15.67
C SER A 69 -24.18 26.86 14.21
N ALA A 70 -23.29 26.58 13.26
CA ALA A 70 -23.60 26.60 11.83
C ALA A 70 -22.91 25.45 11.11
N MET A 71 -23.58 24.92 10.10
CA MET A 71 -23.12 23.81 9.28
C MET A 71 -23.44 24.07 7.82
N LEU A 72 -22.50 23.77 6.94
CA LEU A 72 -22.68 23.86 5.49
C LEU A 72 -22.71 22.46 4.89
N GLU A 73 -23.82 22.11 4.25
CA GLU A 73 -24.05 20.82 3.60
C GLU A 73 -23.92 20.93 2.08
N TYR A 74 -23.43 19.85 1.49
CA TYR A 74 -23.43 19.64 0.05
C TYR A 74 -24.73 18.94 -0.37
N VAL A 75 -25.43 19.48 -1.38
CA VAL A 75 -26.66 18.87 -1.94
C VAL A 75 -26.38 18.22 -3.28
N SER A 76 -25.90 18.99 -4.26
CA SER A 76 -25.60 18.50 -5.62
C SER A 76 -24.64 19.42 -6.36
N TYR A 77 -24.10 18.97 -7.49
CA TYR A 77 -23.36 19.84 -8.42
C TYR A 77 -23.91 19.73 -9.85
N ARG A 78 -23.73 20.79 -10.63
CA ARG A 78 -24.02 20.84 -12.06
C ARG A 78 -22.87 21.50 -12.79
N LEU A 79 -22.52 20.94 -13.95
CA LEU A 79 -21.60 21.53 -14.90
C LEU A 79 -22.42 22.24 -15.97
N VAL A 80 -22.18 23.54 -16.14
CA VAL A 80 -22.88 24.37 -17.14
C VAL A 80 -22.25 24.14 -18.50
N ASN A 81 -23.06 24.13 -19.57
CA ASN A 81 -22.53 23.99 -20.92
C ASN A 81 -21.46 25.06 -21.20
N PRO A 82 -20.33 24.67 -21.83
CA PRO A 82 -19.27 25.60 -22.15
C PRO A 82 -19.80 26.70 -23.08
N VAL A 83 -19.32 27.93 -22.88
CA VAL A 83 -19.75 29.10 -23.69
C VAL A 83 -19.24 28.98 -25.14
N PHE A 84 -18.09 28.34 -25.32
CA PHE A 84 -17.41 28.19 -26.60
C PHE A 84 -17.14 26.71 -26.88
N ASP A 85 -17.16 26.34 -28.16
CA ASP A 85 -16.75 25.01 -28.57
C ASP A 85 -15.22 24.85 -28.62
N VAL A 86 -14.75 23.63 -28.91
CA VAL A 86 -13.31 23.32 -28.95
C VAL A 86 -12.55 24.19 -29.97
N LYS A 87 -13.13 24.44 -31.15
CA LYS A 87 -12.49 25.21 -32.23
C LYS A 87 -12.41 26.69 -31.89
N GLU A 88 -13.48 27.23 -31.31
CA GLU A 88 -13.51 28.61 -30.83
C GLU A 88 -12.50 28.83 -29.71
N CYS A 89 -12.37 27.90 -28.77
CA CYS A 89 -11.37 27.96 -27.71
C CYS A 89 -9.94 27.98 -28.26
N GLN A 90 -9.65 27.14 -29.27
CA GLN A 90 -8.36 27.11 -29.97
C GLN A 90 -8.05 28.44 -30.64
N MET A 91 -8.98 28.99 -31.43
CA MET A 91 -8.78 30.26 -32.14
C MET A 91 -8.61 31.46 -31.19
N ARG A 92 -9.34 31.47 -30.07
CA ARG A 92 -9.33 32.58 -29.09
C ARG A 92 -8.19 32.48 -28.07
N GLY A 93 -7.45 31.38 -28.04
CA GLY A 93 -6.38 31.20 -27.04
C GLY A 93 -6.90 30.96 -25.62
N ILE A 94 -8.14 30.45 -25.46
CA ILE A 94 -8.76 30.24 -24.14
C ILE A 94 -8.85 28.74 -23.81
N THR A 95 -9.13 28.42 -22.55
CA THR A 95 -9.29 27.03 -22.08
C THR A 95 -10.71 26.54 -22.35
N TYR A 96 -10.85 25.33 -22.90
CA TYR A 96 -12.15 24.66 -23.05
C TYR A 96 -12.58 24.07 -21.70
N ALA A 97 -13.51 24.73 -21.03
CA ALA A 97 -13.94 24.39 -19.68
C ALA A 97 -15.43 24.63 -19.46
N SER A 98 -15.98 23.96 -18.46
CA SER A 98 -17.34 24.13 -17.97
C SER A 98 -17.33 24.80 -16.60
N SER A 99 -18.27 25.73 -16.37
CA SER A 99 -18.47 26.33 -15.05
C SER A 99 -19.12 25.32 -14.10
N LEU A 100 -18.45 25.06 -12.98
CA LEU A 100 -18.96 24.21 -11.90
C LEU A 100 -19.84 25.03 -10.96
N ARG A 101 -21.10 24.65 -10.86
CA ARG A 101 -22.06 25.19 -9.90
C ARG A 101 -22.45 24.12 -8.89
N VAL A 102 -22.51 24.51 -7.62
CA VAL A 102 -22.72 23.59 -6.50
C VAL A 102 -23.86 24.10 -5.66
N LYS A 103 -24.89 23.26 -5.49
CA LYS A 103 -26.01 23.53 -4.59
C LYS A 103 -25.59 23.16 -3.18
N VAL A 104 -25.55 24.15 -2.31
CA VAL A 104 -25.16 24.02 -0.91
C VAL A 104 -26.28 24.52 -0.01
N ARG A 105 -26.34 23.98 1.20
CA ARG A 105 -27.31 24.35 2.22
C ARG A 105 -26.60 24.77 3.50
N LEU A 106 -26.81 26.02 3.92
CA LEU A 106 -26.36 26.52 5.20
C LEU A 106 -27.47 26.28 6.24
N VAL A 107 -27.14 25.51 7.26
CA VAL A 107 -28.02 25.20 8.39
C VAL A 107 -27.48 25.94 9.61
N ILE A 108 -28.30 26.80 10.20
CA ILE A 108 -27.99 27.52 11.43
C ILE A 108 -28.76 26.88 12.58
N TYR A 109 -28.05 26.51 13.64
CA TYR A 109 -28.62 25.92 14.85
C TYR A 109 -28.88 26.99 15.90
N ASP A 110 -29.90 26.77 16.71
CA ASP A 110 -30.19 27.61 17.86
C ASP A 110 -29.12 27.42 18.96
N LYS A 111 -28.52 28.52 19.41
CA LYS A 111 -27.51 28.54 20.47
C LYS A 111 -28.13 28.30 21.86
N GLU A 112 -29.42 28.61 22.03
CA GLU A 112 -30.11 28.54 23.34
C GLU A 112 -30.66 27.15 23.66
N ALA A 113 -30.79 26.27 22.67
CA ALA A 113 -31.34 24.92 22.82
C ALA A 113 -30.41 23.91 23.52
N GLY A 114 -29.14 24.30 23.78
CA GLY A 114 -28.12 23.47 24.41
C GLY A 114 -27.41 22.51 23.44
N LEU A 115 -26.13 22.21 23.71
CA LEU A 115 -25.22 21.43 22.84
C LEU A 115 -25.77 20.04 22.40
N ASN A 116 -26.69 19.45 23.15
CA ASN A 116 -27.27 18.12 22.87
C ASN A 116 -28.58 18.13 22.08
N LYS A 117 -29.20 19.30 21.84
CA LYS A 117 -30.40 19.44 20.99
C LYS A 117 -30.11 20.39 19.85
N LYS A 118 -29.71 19.83 18.70
CA LYS A 118 -29.52 20.57 17.44
C LYS A 118 -30.87 20.97 16.83
N ILE A 119 -31.51 21.99 17.41
CA ILE A 119 -32.74 22.56 16.83
C ILE A 119 -32.30 23.51 15.70
N VAL A 120 -32.82 23.25 14.50
CA VAL A 120 -32.54 24.09 13.32
C VAL A 120 -33.34 25.38 13.44
N LYS A 121 -32.63 26.51 13.42
CA LYS A 121 -33.19 27.87 13.45
C LYS A 121 -33.52 28.36 12.04
N ASP A 122 -32.58 28.19 11.10
CA ASP A 122 -32.72 28.68 9.73
C ASP A 122 -32.00 27.76 8.74
N ILE A 123 -32.54 27.68 7.52
CA ILE A 123 -31.97 26.92 6.41
C ILE A 123 -31.93 27.82 5.17
N LYS A 124 -30.72 28.08 4.67
CA LYS A 124 -30.51 28.85 3.44
C LYS A 124 -29.86 27.97 2.39
N GLU A 125 -30.58 27.70 1.30
CA GLU A 125 -30.10 26.89 0.18
C GLU A 125 -29.80 27.78 -1.03
N GLN A 126 -28.60 27.62 -1.62
CA GLN A 126 -28.16 28.44 -2.76
C GLN A 126 -27.23 27.65 -3.68
N GLU A 127 -27.28 27.97 -4.98
CA GLU A 127 -26.31 27.48 -5.96
C GLU A 127 -25.13 28.46 -6.06
N VAL A 128 -23.92 27.96 -5.79
CA VAL A 128 -22.68 28.75 -5.73
C VAL A 128 -21.73 28.31 -6.83
N TYR A 129 -21.06 29.26 -7.46
CA TYR A 129 -20.02 28.99 -8.44
C TYR A 129 -18.73 28.54 -7.75
N MET A 130 -18.16 27.41 -8.17
CA MET A 130 -16.95 26.80 -7.59
C MET A 130 -15.77 26.70 -8.58
N GLY A 131 -15.76 27.54 -9.61
CA GLY A 131 -14.67 27.58 -10.59
C GLY A 131 -15.01 26.88 -11.90
N GLU A 132 -14.00 26.71 -12.74
CA GLU A 132 -14.13 26.05 -14.04
C GLU A 132 -13.36 24.73 -14.02
N ILE A 133 -13.97 23.71 -14.63
CA ILE A 133 -13.36 22.40 -14.83
C ILE A 133 -13.07 22.24 -16.32
N PRO A 134 -11.80 22.08 -16.73
CA PRO A 134 -11.47 21.78 -18.12
C PRO A 134 -12.22 20.55 -18.62
N LEU A 135 -12.75 20.61 -19.84
CA LEU A 135 -13.46 19.49 -20.44
C LEU A 135 -12.54 18.71 -21.37
N MET A 136 -12.73 17.39 -21.40
CA MET A 136 -12.01 16.52 -22.32
C MET A 136 -12.72 16.50 -23.68
N THR A 137 -11.95 16.59 -24.76
CA THR A 137 -12.47 16.46 -26.13
C THR A 137 -12.88 15.01 -26.42
N THR A 138 -13.61 14.79 -27.52
CA THR A 138 -14.00 13.44 -27.97
C THR A 138 -12.80 12.55 -28.30
N THR A 139 -11.63 13.14 -28.53
CA THR A 139 -10.38 12.42 -28.84
C THR A 139 -9.49 12.23 -27.61
N GLY A 140 -9.94 12.60 -26.41
CA GLY A 140 -9.18 12.39 -25.17
C GLY A 140 -8.07 13.42 -24.93
N ALA A 141 -8.20 14.63 -25.48
CA ALA A 141 -7.29 15.75 -25.25
C ALA A 141 -7.99 16.87 -24.45
N PHE A 142 -7.23 17.88 -24.01
CA PHE A 142 -7.72 19.08 -23.34
C PHE A 142 -7.23 20.32 -24.08
N VAL A 143 -8.08 21.33 -24.25
CA VAL A 143 -7.64 22.63 -24.78
C VAL A 143 -7.34 23.56 -23.61
N ILE A 144 -6.06 23.84 -23.38
CA ILE A 144 -5.60 24.75 -22.33
C ILE A 144 -4.92 25.95 -23.00
N ASN A 145 -5.45 27.14 -22.76
CA ASN A 145 -5.00 28.40 -23.39
C ASN A 145 -4.84 28.28 -24.93
N GLY A 146 -5.84 27.69 -25.59
CA GLY A 146 -5.88 27.46 -27.04
C GLY A 146 -5.03 26.29 -27.56
N THR A 147 -4.21 25.66 -26.72
CA THR A 147 -3.34 24.55 -27.13
C THR A 147 -3.87 23.19 -26.68
N GLU A 148 -3.76 22.17 -27.54
CA GLU A 148 -4.14 20.81 -27.18
C GLU A 148 -3.07 20.15 -26.30
N ARG A 149 -3.54 19.57 -25.19
CA ARG A 149 -2.72 18.88 -24.20
C ARG A 149 -3.28 17.52 -23.88
N VAL A 150 -2.38 16.62 -23.50
CA VAL A 150 -2.71 15.28 -23.02
C VAL A 150 -2.21 15.14 -21.58
N ILE A 151 -3.05 14.55 -20.73
CA ILE A 151 -2.65 14.16 -19.39
C ILE A 151 -2.17 12.72 -19.44
N VAL A 152 -0.85 12.52 -19.27
CA VAL A 152 -0.22 11.19 -19.27
C VAL A 152 -0.59 10.44 -18.00
N SER A 153 -0.98 9.18 -18.12
CA SER A 153 -1.28 8.34 -16.96
C SER A 153 -0.02 8.06 -16.13
N GLN A 154 -0.15 8.04 -14.82
CA GLN A 154 0.98 7.91 -13.91
C GLN A 154 1.07 6.49 -13.32
N LEU A 155 2.22 5.85 -13.41
CA LEU A 155 2.53 4.62 -12.68
C LEU A 155 3.18 4.98 -11.34
N HIS A 156 2.55 4.62 -10.23
CA HIS A 156 3.09 4.86 -8.88
C HIS A 156 2.95 3.59 -8.03
N ARG A 157 3.65 3.54 -6.89
CA ARG A 157 3.51 2.43 -5.94
C ARG A 157 2.09 2.41 -5.39
N SER A 158 1.44 1.25 -5.41
CA SER A 158 0.11 1.11 -4.82
C SER A 158 0.16 1.33 -3.31
N PRO A 159 -0.93 1.79 -2.67
CA PRO A 159 -1.04 1.76 -1.22
C PRO A 159 -0.91 0.33 -0.66
N GLY A 160 -0.44 0.18 0.58
CA GLY A 160 -0.25 -1.10 1.27
C GLY A 160 1.04 -1.15 2.07
N VAL A 161 1.45 -2.35 2.48
CA VAL A 161 2.74 -2.62 3.13
C VAL A 161 3.68 -3.35 2.18
N PHE A 162 4.96 -2.98 2.23
CA PHE A 162 6.04 -3.54 1.41
C PHE A 162 7.22 -3.92 2.28
N PHE A 163 7.79 -5.09 2.05
CA PHE A 163 9.00 -5.57 2.73
C PHE A 163 10.15 -5.63 1.74
N GLU A 164 11.21 -4.89 2.00
CA GLU A 164 12.34 -4.72 1.08
C GLU A 164 13.65 -5.00 1.83
N HIS A 165 14.72 -5.33 1.10
CA HIS A 165 16.08 -5.31 1.64
C HIS A 165 17.03 -4.56 0.71
N ASP A 166 18.10 -4.02 1.27
CA ASP A 166 19.05 -3.17 0.55
C ASP A 166 20.02 -3.92 -0.38
N LYS A 167 19.85 -5.25 -0.51
CA LYS A 167 20.76 -6.16 -1.24
C LYS A 167 22.22 -6.02 -0.80
N GLY A 168 22.48 -5.62 0.45
CA GLY A 168 23.82 -5.45 1.01
C GLY A 168 24.58 -4.24 0.49
N LYS A 169 23.91 -3.28 -0.17
CA LYS A 169 24.55 -2.09 -0.76
C LYS A 169 24.85 -0.99 0.27
N THR A 170 24.13 -0.95 1.40
CA THR A 170 24.19 0.20 2.34
C THR A 170 25.34 0.10 3.32
N HIS A 171 25.74 -1.11 3.70
CA HIS A 171 26.77 -1.34 4.71
C HIS A 171 27.91 -2.19 4.16
N SER A 172 29.15 -1.83 4.50
CA SER A 172 30.38 -2.47 3.99
C SER A 172 30.50 -3.95 4.36
N SER A 173 29.83 -4.41 5.43
CA SER A 173 29.80 -5.83 5.80
C SER A 173 29.02 -6.71 4.82
N GLY A 174 28.27 -6.12 3.89
CA GLY A 174 27.37 -6.86 2.98
C GLY A 174 26.14 -7.47 3.67
N LYS A 175 25.93 -7.16 4.96
CA LYS A 175 24.76 -7.61 5.72
C LYS A 175 23.49 -7.02 5.12
N LEU A 176 22.51 -7.88 4.84
CA LEU A 176 21.22 -7.45 4.34
C LEU A 176 20.45 -6.69 5.42
N LEU A 177 20.09 -5.45 5.11
CA LEU A 177 19.23 -4.63 5.96
C LEU A 177 17.80 -4.71 5.43
N TYR A 178 16.92 -5.26 6.26
CA TYR A 178 15.51 -5.40 5.94
C TYR A 178 14.73 -4.18 6.41
N SER A 179 13.67 -3.85 5.67
CA SER A 179 12.77 -2.74 5.98
C SER A 179 11.34 -3.09 5.61
N ALA A 180 10.39 -2.52 6.34
CA ALA A 180 8.98 -2.55 6.02
C ALA A 180 8.48 -1.13 5.82
N ARG A 181 7.67 -0.89 4.80
CA ARG A 181 7.15 0.43 4.47
C ARG A 181 5.64 0.37 4.26
N VAL A 182 4.90 1.12 5.07
CA VAL A 182 3.46 1.31 4.94
C VAL A 182 3.20 2.59 4.16
N ILE A 183 2.66 2.44 2.95
CA ILE A 183 2.31 3.53 2.04
C ILE A 183 0.79 3.71 2.06
N PRO A 184 0.27 4.81 2.59
CA PRO A 184 -1.15 5.11 2.48
C PRO A 184 -1.51 5.65 1.10
N TYR A 185 -2.80 5.59 0.77
CA TYR A 185 -3.35 6.36 -0.34
C TYR A 185 -3.23 7.87 -0.03
N ARG A 186 -3.47 8.23 1.24
CA ARG A 186 -3.35 9.58 1.77
C ARG A 186 -2.95 9.54 3.24
N GLY A 187 -2.01 10.37 3.64
CA GLY A 187 -1.51 10.43 5.02
C GLY A 187 0.00 10.27 5.10
N SER A 188 0.50 10.15 6.33
CA SER A 188 1.94 10.02 6.59
C SER A 188 2.46 8.62 6.29
N TRP A 189 3.67 8.52 5.76
CA TRP A 189 4.33 7.23 5.53
C TRP A 189 4.92 6.71 6.83
N LEU A 190 4.83 5.40 7.06
CA LEU A 190 5.43 4.73 8.21
C LEU A 190 6.44 3.68 7.71
N ASP A 191 7.71 3.93 8.00
CA ASP A 191 8.81 3.05 7.62
C ASP A 191 9.39 2.39 8.89
N PHE A 192 9.64 1.09 8.85
CA PHE A 192 10.45 0.34 9.79
C PHE A 192 11.70 -0.17 9.09
N GLU A 193 12.84 -0.14 9.77
CA GLU A 193 14.10 -0.56 9.18
C GLU A 193 15.06 -1.09 10.24
N PHE A 194 15.78 -2.15 9.88
CA PHE A 194 16.91 -2.65 10.67
C PHE A 194 18.15 -1.80 10.42
N ASP A 195 18.94 -1.61 11.47
CA ASP A 195 20.29 -1.10 11.35
C ASP A 195 21.32 -2.26 11.27
N PRO A 196 22.61 -1.96 11.05
CA PRO A 196 23.66 -2.99 11.02
C PRO A 196 23.82 -3.76 12.34
N LYS A 197 23.40 -3.18 13.47
CA LYS A 197 23.42 -3.78 14.81
C LYS A 197 22.16 -4.58 15.14
N ASP A 198 21.29 -4.80 14.14
CA ASP A 198 19.99 -5.48 14.27
C ASP A 198 18.98 -4.80 15.20
N LEU A 199 19.15 -3.49 15.43
CA LEU A 199 18.16 -2.65 16.12
C LEU A 199 17.06 -2.23 15.15
N VAL A 200 15.82 -2.21 15.63
CA VAL A 200 14.65 -1.86 14.83
C VAL A 200 14.31 -0.40 15.04
N TYR A 201 14.40 0.40 13.99
CA TYR A 201 14.01 1.80 13.99
C TYR A 201 12.72 2.00 13.21
N CYS A 202 11.99 3.06 13.53
CA CYS A 202 10.91 3.59 12.70
C CYS A 202 11.21 5.02 12.24
N ARG A 203 10.60 5.40 11.12
CA ARG A 203 10.61 6.75 10.57
C ARG A 203 9.21 7.11 10.10
N ILE A 204 8.78 8.33 10.40
CA ILE A 204 7.52 8.90 9.90
C ILE A 204 7.87 9.95 8.83
N ASP A 205 7.26 9.87 7.65
CA ASP A 205 7.49 10.79 6.53
C ASP A 205 8.98 10.98 6.16
N ARG A 206 9.78 9.90 6.27
CA ARG A 206 11.23 9.88 6.00
C ARG A 206 12.05 10.88 6.85
N ARG A 207 11.55 11.23 8.03
CA ARG A 207 12.26 12.08 9.02
C ARG A 207 13.31 11.28 9.82
N ARG A 208 13.80 11.86 10.91
CA ARG A 208 14.79 11.25 11.82
C ARG A 208 14.32 9.88 12.31
N LYS A 209 15.26 8.93 12.39
CA LYS A 209 15.06 7.60 12.98
C LYS A 209 14.78 7.72 14.47
N ILE A 210 13.82 6.94 14.96
CA ILE A 210 13.54 6.71 16.38
C ILE A 210 13.40 5.21 16.61
N PRO A 211 13.75 4.66 17.79
CA PRO A 211 13.51 3.25 18.10
C PRO A 211 12.05 2.86 17.84
N ALA A 212 11.81 1.69 17.25
CA ALA A 212 10.45 1.23 16.95
C ALA A 212 9.59 1.04 18.22
N THR A 213 10.24 0.77 19.35
CA THR A 213 9.60 0.64 20.67
C THR A 213 8.99 1.96 21.16
N ILE A 214 9.52 3.12 20.78
CA ILE A 214 8.88 4.42 21.07
C ILE A 214 7.50 4.49 20.43
N LEU A 215 7.36 4.00 19.18
CA LEU A 215 6.05 3.97 18.53
C LEU A 215 5.10 3.01 19.26
N LEU A 216 5.55 1.82 19.64
CA LEU A 216 4.74 0.85 20.39
C LEU A 216 4.30 1.42 21.74
N ARG A 217 5.20 2.11 22.45
CA ARG A 217 4.88 2.77 23.71
C ARG A 217 3.88 3.91 23.53
N ALA A 218 3.99 4.68 22.45
CA ALA A 218 3.01 5.72 22.11
C ALA A 218 1.62 5.16 21.77
N LEU A 219 1.53 3.91 21.30
CA LEU A 219 0.27 3.17 21.13
C LEU A 219 -0.33 2.69 22.48
N GLY A 220 0.44 2.77 23.56
CA GLY A 220 0.03 2.41 24.91
C GLY A 220 0.47 1.01 25.34
N TYR A 221 1.37 0.34 24.61
CA TYR A 221 1.94 -0.92 25.08
C TYR A 221 3.00 -0.67 26.16
N ASP A 222 2.98 -1.47 27.21
CA ASP A 222 4.06 -1.51 28.20
C ASP A 222 5.21 -2.45 27.76
N THR A 223 6.28 -2.50 28.56
CA THR A 223 7.45 -3.33 28.22
C THR A 223 7.11 -4.82 28.23
N GLN A 224 6.31 -5.31 29.18
CA GLN A 224 5.96 -6.73 29.28
C GLN A 224 5.06 -7.16 28.13
N GLU A 225 4.04 -6.36 27.80
CA GLU A 225 3.16 -6.55 26.65
C GLU A 225 3.96 -6.56 25.35
N MET A 226 4.94 -5.67 25.17
CA MET A 226 5.81 -5.70 23.99
C MET A 226 6.59 -7.03 23.93
N LEU A 227 7.18 -7.48 25.03
CA LEU A 227 7.92 -8.73 25.06
C LEU A 227 7.02 -9.94 24.75
N ASP A 228 5.84 -10.00 25.36
CA ASP A 228 4.82 -11.05 25.13
C ASP A 228 4.31 -11.06 23.67
N ILE A 229 4.28 -9.90 23.00
CA ILE A 229 3.86 -9.79 21.61
C ILE A 229 4.89 -10.40 20.65
N PHE A 230 6.19 -10.17 20.90
CA PHE A 230 7.26 -10.48 19.93
C PHE A 230 8.08 -11.74 20.26
N PHE A 231 8.07 -12.20 21.51
CA PHE A 231 8.87 -13.33 21.95
C PHE A 231 7.98 -14.44 22.51
N ASP A 232 8.41 -15.68 22.28
CA ASP A 232 7.93 -16.79 23.09
C ASP A 232 8.74 -16.83 24.40
N THR A 233 8.17 -17.30 25.50
CA THR A 233 8.88 -17.39 26.79
C THR A 233 9.27 -18.82 27.15
N ASN A 234 10.38 -18.95 27.87
CA ASN A 234 10.82 -20.17 28.56
C ASN A 234 10.53 -20.02 30.05
N GLU A 235 9.91 -21.03 30.66
CA GLU A 235 9.61 -21.03 32.10
C GLU A 235 10.67 -21.84 32.86
N PHE A 236 11.28 -21.21 33.85
CA PHE A 236 12.24 -21.80 34.78
C PHE A 236 11.67 -21.77 36.19
N LYS A 237 11.69 -22.90 36.88
CA LYS A 237 11.26 -23.01 38.27
C LYS A 237 12.43 -23.33 39.17
N ILE A 238 12.73 -22.44 40.12
CA ILE A 238 13.74 -22.66 41.15
C ILE A 238 13.15 -23.59 42.21
N THR A 239 13.73 -24.79 42.36
CA THR A 239 13.30 -25.77 43.36
C THR A 239 14.44 -26.13 44.29
N LYS A 240 14.14 -26.81 45.42
CA LYS A 240 15.17 -27.33 46.34
C LYS A 240 16.17 -28.31 45.71
N GLN A 241 15.82 -28.90 44.58
CA GLN A 241 16.62 -29.91 43.88
C GLN A 241 17.43 -29.32 42.70
N GLY A 242 17.30 -28.02 42.44
CA GLY A 242 17.90 -27.31 41.31
C GLY A 242 16.86 -26.56 40.49
N ILE A 243 17.26 -26.10 39.30
CA ILE A 243 16.42 -25.30 38.41
C ILE A 243 15.78 -26.20 37.36
N ALA A 244 14.46 -26.17 37.25
CA ALA A 244 13.71 -26.95 36.29
C ALA A 244 13.20 -26.05 35.14
N LEU A 245 13.67 -26.30 33.92
CA LEU A 245 13.19 -25.68 32.68
C LEU A 245 11.98 -26.45 32.14
N ALA A 246 10.88 -25.75 31.85
CA ALA A 246 9.78 -26.28 31.05
C ALA A 246 10.24 -26.50 29.60
N LEU A 247 10.53 -27.76 29.26
CA LEU A 247 11.20 -28.09 28.01
C LEU A 247 10.22 -28.17 26.83
N ILE A 248 10.53 -27.43 25.77
CA ILE A 248 9.99 -27.63 24.43
C ILE A 248 11.12 -28.19 23.55
N PRO A 249 11.12 -29.51 23.24
CA PRO A 249 12.27 -30.17 22.60
C PRO A 249 12.70 -29.55 21.27
N ASP A 250 11.75 -29.00 20.50
CA ASP A 250 12.04 -28.39 19.21
C ASP A 250 12.86 -27.09 19.31
N ARG A 251 12.84 -26.41 20.47
CA ARG A 251 13.60 -25.17 20.70
C ARG A 251 15.11 -25.39 20.79
N LEU A 252 15.53 -26.56 21.26
CA LEU A 252 16.95 -26.94 21.38
C LEU A 252 17.58 -27.35 20.04
N ARG A 253 16.83 -27.27 18.93
CA ARG A 253 17.28 -27.81 17.64
C ARG A 253 18.49 -27.04 17.13
N GLY A 254 19.58 -27.78 16.93
CA GLY A 254 20.80 -27.24 16.33
C GLY A 254 21.72 -26.51 17.30
N GLU A 255 21.31 -26.36 18.56
CA GLU A 255 22.13 -25.86 19.67
C GLU A 255 23.15 -26.92 20.12
N THR A 256 24.22 -26.47 20.76
CA THR A 256 25.21 -27.34 21.41
C THR A 256 24.86 -27.49 22.87
N ALA A 257 24.73 -28.73 23.35
CA ALA A 257 24.42 -28.98 24.75
C ALA A 257 25.60 -28.59 25.64
N THR A 258 25.37 -27.74 26.64
CA THR A 258 26.38 -27.31 27.64
C THR A 258 26.45 -28.23 28.86
N PHE A 259 25.55 -29.23 28.94
CA PHE A 259 25.51 -30.25 29.98
C PHE A 259 24.82 -31.52 29.45
N ASP A 260 24.95 -32.63 30.17
CA ASP A 260 24.31 -33.89 29.81
C ASP A 260 22.78 -33.82 29.95
N ILE A 261 22.06 -33.99 28.85
CA ILE A 261 20.59 -34.06 28.84
C ILE A 261 20.16 -35.51 29.10
N LYS A 262 19.50 -35.74 30.24
CA LYS A 262 19.10 -37.07 30.70
C LYS A 262 17.58 -37.27 30.65
N ASP A 263 17.15 -38.52 30.48
CA ASP A 263 15.75 -38.91 30.60
C ASP A 263 15.29 -39.02 32.07
N LYS A 264 13.98 -39.27 32.29
CA LYS A 264 13.41 -39.44 33.64
C LYS A 264 14.01 -40.61 34.44
N LYS A 265 14.72 -41.53 33.78
CA LYS A 265 15.37 -42.70 34.36
C LYS A 265 16.90 -42.51 34.49
N GLY A 266 17.41 -41.32 34.18
CA GLY A 266 18.84 -41.00 34.25
C GLY A 266 19.66 -41.43 33.04
N LYS A 267 19.04 -41.95 31.97
CA LYS A 267 19.72 -42.30 30.72
C LYS A 267 20.07 -41.03 29.94
N VAL A 268 21.34 -40.86 29.59
CA VAL A 268 21.82 -39.74 28.77
C VAL A 268 21.25 -39.86 27.35
N ILE A 269 20.54 -38.81 26.90
CA ILE A 269 20.01 -38.65 25.55
C ILE A 269 21.02 -37.86 24.70
N VAL A 270 21.59 -36.79 25.28
CA VAL A 270 22.61 -35.97 24.64
C VAL A 270 23.76 -35.78 25.64
N GLU A 271 24.97 -36.13 25.22
CA GLU A 271 26.19 -35.87 25.97
C GLU A 271 26.57 -34.39 25.89
N ASN A 272 27.27 -33.89 26.91
CA ASN A 272 27.89 -32.56 26.89
C ASN A 272 28.73 -32.31 25.62
N ASP A 273 28.75 -31.06 25.16
CA ASP A 273 29.45 -30.56 23.96
C ASP A 273 29.01 -31.20 22.63
N ARG A 274 27.89 -31.94 22.61
CA ARG A 274 27.30 -32.46 21.37
C ARG A 274 26.17 -31.57 20.86
N ARG A 275 26.14 -31.41 19.54
CA ARG A 275 25.06 -30.72 18.84
C ARG A 275 23.76 -31.54 18.89
N ILE A 276 22.66 -30.86 19.21
CA ILE A 276 21.34 -31.47 19.32
C ILE A 276 20.76 -31.66 17.91
N THR A 277 20.58 -32.92 17.53
CA THR A 277 20.08 -33.32 16.20
C THR A 277 18.59 -33.65 16.24
N ALA A 278 17.96 -33.73 15.06
CA ALA A 278 16.56 -34.17 14.93
C ALA A 278 16.30 -35.56 15.53
N ARG A 279 17.33 -36.42 15.64
CA ARG A 279 17.21 -37.71 16.32
C ARG A 279 17.01 -37.54 17.83
N HIS A 280 17.82 -36.69 18.47
CA HIS A 280 17.73 -36.44 19.91
C HIS A 280 16.38 -35.85 20.29
N ILE A 281 15.86 -34.90 19.50
CA ILE A 281 14.54 -34.30 19.69
C ILE A 281 13.44 -35.38 19.66
N ARG A 282 13.46 -36.27 18.66
CA ARG A 282 12.51 -37.40 18.58
C ARG A 282 12.62 -38.34 19.79
N GLU A 283 13.81 -38.53 20.33
CA GLU A 283 14.01 -39.34 21.54
C GLU A 283 13.44 -38.64 22.78
N MET A 284 13.60 -37.32 22.92
CA MET A 284 12.99 -36.52 23.99
C MET A 284 11.45 -36.53 23.92
N ASP A 285 10.88 -36.38 22.72
CA ASP A 285 9.43 -36.43 22.48
C ASP A 285 8.83 -37.80 22.82
N LYS A 286 9.51 -38.88 22.42
CA LYS A 286 9.09 -40.26 22.74
C LYS A 286 8.97 -40.50 24.25
N VAL A 287 9.87 -39.91 25.03
CA VAL A 287 9.89 -40.04 26.49
C VAL A 287 8.96 -39.02 27.17
N ARG A 288 8.34 -38.10 26.39
CA ARG A 288 7.49 -37.01 26.89
C ARG A 288 8.19 -36.24 28.03
N LEU A 289 9.43 -35.85 27.77
CA LEU A 289 10.22 -35.03 28.68
C LEU A 289 9.62 -33.62 28.71
N LYS A 290 8.93 -33.26 29.81
CA LYS A 290 8.29 -31.95 29.97
C LYS A 290 9.13 -30.95 30.77
N GLN A 291 10.05 -31.46 31.58
CA GLN A 291 10.91 -30.67 32.43
C GLN A 291 12.34 -31.18 32.29
N LEU A 292 13.28 -30.25 32.23
CA LEU A 292 14.72 -30.51 32.17
C LEU A 292 15.39 -29.83 33.36
N MET A 293 16.17 -30.59 34.13
CA MET A 293 16.99 -30.01 35.20
C MET A 293 18.22 -29.37 34.57
N VAL A 294 18.42 -28.08 34.82
CA VAL A 294 19.52 -27.28 34.27
C VAL A 294 20.42 -26.74 35.38
N PRO A 295 21.73 -26.58 35.14
CA PRO A 295 22.62 -25.92 36.10
C PRO A 295 22.27 -24.43 36.24
N ALA A 296 22.60 -23.82 37.38
CA ALA A 296 22.31 -22.41 37.64
C ALA A 296 22.99 -21.48 36.61
N GLU A 297 24.22 -21.82 36.23
CA GLU A 297 25.00 -21.13 35.19
C GLU A 297 24.28 -21.04 33.84
N TYR A 298 23.34 -21.95 33.55
CA TYR A 298 22.57 -21.92 32.30
C TYR A 298 21.67 -20.69 32.18
N LEU A 299 21.21 -20.13 33.30
CA LEU A 299 20.39 -18.91 33.29
C LEU A 299 21.19 -17.65 32.96
N ILE A 300 22.52 -17.67 33.14
CA ILE A 300 23.36 -16.51 32.89
C ILE A 300 23.27 -16.12 31.41
N GLY A 301 23.06 -14.84 31.14
CA GLY A 301 22.88 -14.29 29.79
C GLY A 301 21.46 -14.44 29.21
N HIS A 302 20.55 -15.16 29.88
CA HIS A 302 19.14 -15.11 29.50
C HIS A 302 18.51 -13.78 29.90
N ILE A 303 17.50 -13.33 29.14
CA ILE A 303 16.81 -12.06 29.36
C ILE A 303 15.45 -12.33 30.00
N LEU A 304 15.12 -11.58 31.05
CA LEU A 304 13.83 -11.68 31.74
C LEU A 304 12.67 -11.21 30.87
N ALA A 305 11.57 -11.98 30.84
CA ALA A 305 10.36 -11.63 30.12
C ALA A 305 9.43 -10.72 30.92
N LYS A 306 9.39 -10.90 32.25
CA LYS A 306 8.49 -10.18 33.16
C LYS A 306 9.24 -9.56 34.32
N ASP A 307 8.61 -8.58 34.96
CA ASP A 307 9.09 -8.00 36.20
C ASP A 307 9.09 -9.07 37.31
N ILE A 308 10.18 -9.14 38.06
CA ILE A 308 10.28 -9.99 39.25
C ILE A 308 10.10 -9.09 40.46
N VAL A 309 9.00 -9.30 41.16
CA VAL A 309 8.64 -8.55 42.38
C VAL A 309 8.76 -9.49 43.57
N ASP A 310 9.36 -9.00 44.65
CA ASP A 310 9.34 -9.68 45.93
C ASP A 310 7.92 -9.59 46.51
N MET A 311 7.29 -10.75 46.72
CA MET A 311 5.93 -10.84 47.25
C MET A 311 5.83 -10.47 48.73
N GLU A 312 6.94 -10.50 49.48
CA GLU A 312 6.95 -10.16 50.92
C GLU A 312 7.14 -8.66 51.15
N THR A 313 8.03 -8.02 50.40
CA THR A 313 8.34 -6.58 50.54
C THR A 313 7.59 -5.69 49.55
N GLY A 314 7.14 -6.25 48.42
CA GLY A 314 6.57 -5.50 47.30
C GLY A 314 7.61 -4.75 46.46
N GLU A 315 8.90 -4.96 46.71
CA GLU A 315 9.98 -4.31 45.95
C GLU A 315 10.25 -5.02 44.62
N LEU A 316 10.57 -4.24 43.58
CA LEU A 316 10.94 -4.75 42.27
C LEU A 316 12.40 -5.22 42.31
N LEU A 317 12.62 -6.53 42.28
CA LEU A 317 13.96 -7.14 42.27
C LEU A 317 14.65 -6.97 40.92
N ALA A 318 13.90 -7.19 39.84
CA ALA A 318 14.39 -7.03 38.47
C ALA A 318 13.27 -6.61 37.53
N ALA A 319 13.55 -5.65 36.66
CA ALA A 319 12.62 -5.25 35.61
C ALA A 319 12.67 -6.23 34.42
N ALA A 320 11.57 -6.31 33.68
CA ALA A 320 11.49 -6.98 32.39
C ALA A 320 12.54 -6.43 31.42
N ASN A 321 13.03 -7.30 30.53
CA ASN A 321 14.13 -7.03 29.59
C ASN A 321 15.54 -6.90 30.24
N THR A 322 15.68 -7.19 31.53
CA THR A 322 16.99 -7.24 32.21
C THR A 322 17.67 -8.58 31.94
N GLU A 323 18.98 -8.53 31.69
CA GLU A 323 19.81 -9.73 31.51
C GLU A 323 20.22 -10.32 32.85
N ILE A 324 20.16 -11.64 32.98
CA ILE A 324 20.53 -12.34 34.22
C ILE A 324 22.07 -12.40 34.30
N THR A 325 22.62 -11.58 35.19
CA THR A 325 24.03 -11.60 35.60
C THR A 325 24.24 -12.55 36.77
N GLU A 326 25.50 -12.85 37.10
CA GLU A 326 25.86 -13.65 38.29
C GLU A 326 25.28 -13.03 39.58
N GLU A 327 25.42 -11.72 39.74
CA GLU A 327 24.89 -10.98 40.91
C GLU A 327 23.36 -11.10 41.02
N LEU A 328 22.65 -10.97 39.89
CA LEU A 328 21.19 -11.09 39.89
C LEU A 328 20.75 -12.54 40.14
N LEU A 329 21.47 -13.51 39.59
CA LEU A 329 21.19 -14.93 39.80
C LEU A 329 21.34 -15.31 41.28
N GLU A 330 22.37 -14.82 41.96
CA GLU A 330 22.56 -15.04 43.40
C GLU A 330 21.37 -14.50 44.20
N ALA A 331 20.94 -13.27 43.91
CA ALA A 331 19.76 -12.67 44.57
C ALA A 331 18.47 -13.47 44.30
N LEU A 332 18.28 -13.98 43.07
CA LEU A 332 17.10 -14.78 42.72
C LEU A 332 17.08 -16.16 43.39
N LEU A 333 18.25 -16.75 43.68
CA LEU A 333 18.36 -18.05 44.35
C LEU A 333 18.02 -18.01 45.84
N GLU A 334 18.01 -16.83 46.47
CA GLU A 334 17.58 -16.67 47.87
C GLU A 334 16.07 -16.93 48.04
N PHE A 335 15.28 -16.71 46.99
CA PHE A 335 13.83 -16.91 46.99
C PHE A 335 13.45 -18.38 46.71
N LYS A 336 12.59 -18.94 47.57
CA LYS A 336 12.11 -20.33 47.44
C LYS A 336 10.91 -20.40 46.50
N ASP A 337 10.92 -21.41 45.63
CA ASP A 337 9.83 -21.72 44.69
C ASP A 337 9.49 -20.58 43.71
N LEU A 338 10.49 -19.75 43.36
CA LEU A 338 10.36 -18.68 42.38
C LEU A 338 10.24 -19.25 40.96
N THR A 339 9.29 -18.71 40.19
CA THR A 339 9.13 -19.00 38.76
C THR A 339 9.63 -17.81 37.96
N ILE A 340 10.56 -18.06 37.05
CA ILE A 340 11.23 -17.07 36.21
C ILE A 340 10.84 -17.35 34.76
N GLU A 341 10.34 -16.33 34.07
CA GLU A 341 10.12 -16.40 32.63
C GLU A 341 11.23 -15.65 31.92
N THR A 342 11.91 -16.31 30.98
CA THR A 342 12.93 -15.69 30.13
C THR A 342 12.52 -15.71 28.67
N LEU A 343 13.04 -14.76 27.89
CA LEU A 343 12.78 -14.69 26.46
C LEU A 343 13.44 -15.87 25.74
N TYR A 344 12.71 -16.50 24.81
CA TYR A 344 13.28 -17.48 23.91
C TYR A 344 13.94 -16.76 22.72
N THR A 345 15.27 -16.66 22.77
CA THR A 345 16.10 -16.08 21.72
C THR A 345 17.13 -17.09 21.21
N ASN A 346 17.45 -17.02 19.93
CA ASN A 346 18.42 -17.88 19.24
C ASN A 346 19.12 -17.08 18.14
N GLU A 347 20.40 -17.35 17.91
CA GLU A 347 21.21 -16.70 16.86
C GLU A 347 20.75 -17.03 15.43
N LEU A 348 19.97 -18.11 15.25
CA LEU A 348 19.54 -18.58 13.93
C LEU A 348 18.21 -17.98 13.46
N ASP A 349 17.13 -18.20 14.21
CA ASP A 349 15.76 -17.94 13.73
C ASP A 349 14.85 -17.17 14.71
N ARG A 350 15.42 -16.69 15.83
CA ARG A 350 14.73 -15.93 16.88
C ARG A 350 15.65 -14.88 17.50
N GLY A 351 16.03 -13.86 16.74
CA GLY A 351 16.95 -12.83 17.26
C GLY A 351 16.35 -11.92 18.35
N PRO A 352 17.16 -11.39 19.29
CA PRO A 352 16.75 -10.51 20.38
C PRO A 352 16.44 -9.05 19.95
N TYR A 353 15.89 -8.85 18.75
CA TYR A 353 15.84 -7.52 18.11
C TYR A 353 15.05 -6.47 18.90
N ILE A 354 13.85 -6.79 19.37
CA ILE A 354 13.01 -5.86 20.15
C ILE A 354 13.57 -5.65 21.56
N ALA A 355 14.14 -6.69 22.18
CA ALA A 355 14.80 -6.62 23.47
C ALA A 355 15.99 -5.63 23.44
N ASP A 356 16.85 -5.72 22.43
CA ASP A 356 17.97 -4.79 22.24
C ASP A 356 17.50 -3.38 21.88
N THR A 357 16.41 -3.27 21.11
CA THR A 357 15.81 -1.97 20.79
C THR A 357 15.22 -1.28 22.02
N LEU A 358 14.62 -2.04 22.95
CA LEU A 358 14.10 -1.52 24.22
C LEU A 358 15.22 -0.95 25.11
N ARG A 359 16.43 -1.52 25.07
CA ARG A 359 17.58 -1.04 25.87
C ARG A 359 18.07 0.36 25.47
N ILE A 360 17.83 0.78 24.22
CA ILE A 360 18.19 2.12 23.73
C ILE A 360 17.01 3.12 23.78
N ASP A 361 15.82 2.64 24.14
CA ASP A 361 14.62 3.46 24.24
C ASP A 361 14.68 4.33 25.49
N ALA A 362 14.73 5.65 25.30
CA ALA A 362 14.76 6.60 26.41
C ALA A 362 13.38 6.86 27.04
N SER A 363 12.30 6.38 26.42
CA SER A 363 10.93 6.60 26.89
C SER A 363 10.47 5.49 27.84
N THR A 364 9.75 5.87 28.90
CA THR A 364 9.18 4.92 29.86
C THR A 364 7.66 4.95 29.85
N THR A 365 7.06 6.12 29.61
CA THR A 365 5.60 6.30 29.55
C THR A 365 5.09 6.56 28.12
N PRO A 366 3.81 6.27 27.84
CA PRO A 366 3.19 6.60 26.55
C PRO A 366 3.25 8.09 26.20
N LEU A 367 3.13 8.96 27.21
CA LEU A 367 3.18 10.41 27.02
C LEU A 367 4.58 10.87 26.60
N GLU A 368 5.64 10.37 27.24
CA GLU A 368 7.03 10.67 26.85
C GLU A 368 7.30 10.23 25.41
N ALA A 369 6.83 9.04 25.03
CA ALA A 369 6.97 8.53 23.68
C ALA A 369 6.25 9.41 22.65
N GLN A 370 5.02 9.85 22.94
CA GLN A 370 4.27 10.78 22.08
C GLN A 370 4.95 12.15 22.00
N VAL A 371 5.54 12.63 23.09
CA VAL A 371 6.32 13.88 23.12
C VAL A 371 7.57 13.77 22.25
N GLU A 372 8.26 12.63 22.25
CA GLU A 372 9.43 12.42 21.40
C GLU A 372 9.05 12.37 19.90
N ILE A 373 7.92 11.72 19.57
CA ILE A 373 7.34 11.77 18.22
C ILE A 373 6.98 13.22 17.85
N TYR A 374 6.39 13.98 18.76
CA TYR A 374 6.07 15.39 18.53
C TYR A 374 7.30 16.23 18.22
N ARG A 375 8.38 16.10 19.01
CA ARG A 375 9.65 16.81 18.79
C ARG A 375 10.28 16.47 17.44
N MET A 376 10.15 15.23 16.99
CA MET A 376 10.64 14.79 15.68
C MET A 376 9.81 15.39 14.52
N MET A 377 8.49 15.48 14.68
CA MET A 377 7.59 16.05 13.67
C MET A 377 7.62 17.58 13.66
N ARG A 378 7.84 18.22 14.79
CA ARG A 378 7.85 19.69 14.97
C ARG A 378 9.06 20.13 15.80
N PRO A 379 10.26 20.13 15.21
CA PRO A 379 11.45 20.54 15.93
C PRO A 379 11.35 22.02 16.33
N GLY A 380 11.55 22.31 17.60
CA GLY A 380 11.55 23.68 18.15
C GLY A 380 10.21 24.17 18.72
N GLU A 381 9.10 23.47 18.48
CA GLU A 381 7.83 23.78 19.16
C GLU A 381 7.79 23.09 20.54
N PRO A 382 7.45 23.81 21.63
CA PRO A 382 7.34 23.19 22.95
C PRO A 382 6.15 22.21 22.96
N PRO A 383 6.37 20.93 23.35
CA PRO A 383 5.31 19.94 23.38
C PRO A 383 4.41 20.15 24.61
N THR A 384 3.09 20.19 24.40
CA THR A 384 2.09 20.01 25.46
C THR A 384 1.43 18.64 25.31
N LYS A 385 0.89 18.09 26.40
CA LYS A 385 0.18 16.79 26.40
C LYS A 385 -0.87 16.71 25.30
N ASP A 386 -1.80 17.66 25.27
CA ASP A 386 -2.88 17.70 24.29
C ASP A 386 -2.37 17.84 22.85
N SER A 387 -1.29 18.59 22.63
CA SER A 387 -0.71 18.75 21.29
C SER A 387 -0.05 17.47 20.78
N ALA A 388 0.63 16.73 21.66
CA ALA A 388 1.31 15.48 21.34
C ALA A 388 0.30 14.35 21.06
N GLU A 389 -0.70 14.18 21.94
CA GLU A 389 -1.78 13.20 21.77
C GLU A 389 -2.58 13.47 20.48
N ASN A 390 -2.98 14.73 20.24
CA ASN A 390 -3.72 15.07 19.04
C ASN A 390 -2.88 14.92 17.78
N LEU A 391 -1.59 15.26 17.80
CA LEU A 391 -0.71 15.04 16.65
C LEU A 391 -0.62 13.55 16.33
N PHE A 392 -0.32 12.72 17.33
CA PHE A 392 -0.17 11.28 17.16
C PHE A 392 -1.45 10.63 16.60
N LYS A 393 -2.62 10.97 17.16
CA LYS A 393 -3.92 10.51 16.67
C LYS A 393 -4.15 10.91 15.21
N ASN A 394 -3.78 12.14 14.86
CA ASN A 394 -3.95 12.68 13.50
C ASN A 394 -2.99 12.09 12.46
N LEU A 395 -1.89 11.44 12.89
CA LEU A 395 -0.93 10.84 11.95
C LEU A 395 -1.47 9.57 11.31
N PHE A 396 -2.11 8.68 12.08
CA PHE A 396 -2.47 7.33 11.61
C PHE A 396 -3.92 6.93 11.86
N PHE A 397 -4.59 7.56 12.83
CA PHE A 397 -5.89 7.12 13.38
C PHE A 397 -7.05 8.07 13.08
N SER A 398 -6.81 9.09 12.25
CA SER A 398 -7.83 10.05 11.82
C SER A 398 -8.26 9.75 10.39
N THR A 399 -9.53 9.42 10.19
CA THR A 399 -10.14 9.20 8.86
C THR A 399 -10.01 10.42 7.95
N ASP A 400 -9.96 11.62 8.55
CA ASP A 400 -9.85 12.88 7.82
C ASP A 400 -8.43 13.14 7.32
N ARG A 401 -7.41 12.43 7.81
CA ARG A 401 -5.99 12.66 7.47
C ARG A 401 -5.28 11.44 6.92
N TYR A 402 -5.75 10.24 7.27
CA TYR A 402 -5.17 8.97 6.89
C TYR A 402 -6.19 8.09 6.18
N ASP A 403 -5.78 7.49 5.06
CA ASP A 403 -6.58 6.54 4.30
C ASP A 403 -5.66 5.60 3.50
N LEU A 404 -5.78 4.29 3.74
CA LEU A 404 -5.17 3.24 2.93
C LEU A 404 -5.91 3.02 1.61
N SER A 405 -7.16 3.48 1.48
CA SER A 405 -8.14 3.06 0.47
C SER A 405 -8.48 1.56 0.54
N ALA A 406 -9.54 1.16 -0.16
CA ALA A 406 -9.92 -0.26 -0.27
C ALA A 406 -8.78 -1.13 -0.82
N VAL A 407 -8.01 -0.59 -1.78
CA VAL A 407 -6.86 -1.29 -2.39
C VAL A 407 -5.73 -1.49 -1.40
N GLY A 408 -5.37 -0.44 -0.67
CA GLY A 408 -4.29 -0.52 0.31
C GLY A 408 -4.64 -1.47 1.44
N ARG A 409 -5.89 -1.44 1.92
CA ARG A 409 -6.36 -2.35 2.96
C ARG A 409 -6.36 -3.82 2.48
N MET A 410 -6.85 -4.09 1.27
CA MET A 410 -6.78 -5.41 0.65
C MET A 410 -5.33 -5.92 0.62
N LYS A 411 -4.41 -5.10 0.11
CA LYS A 411 -3.00 -5.49 -0.02
C LYS A 411 -2.33 -5.69 1.33
N PHE A 412 -2.61 -4.79 2.26
CA PHE A 412 -2.13 -4.87 3.62
C PHE A 412 -2.53 -6.21 4.27
N ASN A 413 -3.84 -6.50 4.26
CA ASN A 413 -4.36 -7.70 4.88
C ASN A 413 -3.81 -8.98 4.21
N ARG A 414 -3.78 -9.05 2.87
CA ARG A 414 -3.24 -10.20 2.15
C ARG A 414 -1.76 -10.41 2.45
N ARG A 415 -0.98 -9.34 2.58
CA ARG A 415 0.47 -9.42 2.82
C ARG A 415 0.81 -9.87 4.24
N VAL A 416 0.00 -9.45 5.20
CA VAL A 416 0.13 -9.84 6.62
C VAL A 416 -0.48 -11.22 6.91
N GLY A 417 -1.20 -11.81 5.95
CA GLY A 417 -1.76 -13.16 6.04
C GLY A 417 -3.17 -13.22 6.62
N ARG A 418 -3.88 -12.08 6.68
CA ARG A 418 -5.29 -12.03 7.09
C ARG A 418 -6.19 -12.54 5.95
N LYS A 419 -7.28 -13.23 6.32
CA LYS A 419 -8.28 -13.74 5.36
C LYS A 419 -9.22 -12.64 4.84
N GLU A 420 -9.42 -11.59 5.62
CA GLU A 420 -10.31 -10.49 5.28
C GLU A 420 -9.68 -9.54 4.27
N ILE A 421 -10.39 -9.24 3.19
CA ILE A 421 -9.90 -8.38 2.10
C ILE A 421 -10.31 -6.92 2.32
N THR A 422 -11.37 -6.70 3.09
CA THR A 422 -11.92 -5.38 3.43
C THR A 422 -11.55 -4.98 4.86
N GLY A 423 -11.63 -3.68 5.16
CA GLY A 423 -11.37 -3.15 6.50
C GLY A 423 -11.37 -1.63 6.50
N GLU A 424 -11.04 -1.03 7.64
CA GLU A 424 -10.97 0.42 7.79
C GLU A 424 -9.79 1.04 7.01
N GLY A 425 -9.94 2.30 6.58
CA GLY A 425 -8.90 3.04 5.88
C GLY A 425 -7.78 3.56 6.78
N ILE A 426 -8.01 3.66 8.09
CA ILE A 426 -6.99 4.05 9.08
C ILE A 426 -6.16 2.84 9.52
N LEU A 427 -4.98 3.06 10.08
CA LEU A 427 -4.21 1.98 10.72
C LEU A 427 -4.78 1.68 12.11
N SER A 428 -4.69 0.42 12.54
CA SER A 428 -4.92 0.00 13.93
C SER A 428 -3.60 -0.27 14.67
N LYS A 429 -3.67 -0.52 15.98
CA LYS A 429 -2.49 -0.92 16.76
C LYS A 429 -2.00 -2.31 16.34
N GLU A 430 -2.94 -3.20 16.05
CA GLU A 430 -2.72 -4.56 15.57
C GLU A 430 -2.07 -4.55 14.18
N ASP A 431 -2.49 -3.64 13.29
CA ASP A 431 -1.84 -3.45 11.99
C ASP A 431 -0.34 -3.15 12.16
N ILE A 432 0.01 -2.20 13.03
CA ILE A 432 1.41 -1.79 13.23
C ILE A 432 2.24 -2.92 13.85
N THR A 433 1.70 -3.62 14.85
CA THR A 433 2.39 -4.73 15.51
C THR A 433 2.58 -5.92 14.57
N GLU A 434 1.58 -6.26 13.74
CA GLU A 434 1.71 -7.35 12.76
C GLU A 434 2.72 -7.04 11.65
N VAL A 435 2.83 -5.78 11.20
CA VAL A 435 3.89 -5.38 10.25
C VAL A 435 5.27 -5.57 10.85
N LEU A 436 5.46 -5.18 12.11
CA LEU A 436 6.72 -5.40 12.83
C LEU A 436 7.02 -6.89 13.02
N LYS A 437 6.03 -7.71 13.38
CA LYS A 437 6.19 -9.17 13.49
C LYS A 437 6.66 -9.78 12.19
N LEU A 438 5.99 -9.45 11.09
CA LEU A 438 6.32 -9.96 9.77
C LEU A 438 7.71 -9.49 9.31
N LEU A 439 8.12 -8.25 9.63
CA LEU A 439 9.46 -7.76 9.36
C LEU A 439 10.52 -8.57 10.11
N ILE A 440 10.26 -8.89 11.39
CA ILE A 440 11.13 -9.73 12.22
C ILE A 440 11.16 -11.17 11.69
N ASP A 441 10.03 -11.72 11.26
CA ASP A 441 9.96 -13.06 10.68
C ASP A 441 10.79 -13.15 9.39
N ILE A 442 10.68 -12.16 8.50
CA ILE A 442 11.51 -12.09 7.28
C ILE A 442 12.99 -12.01 7.63
N LYS A 443 13.36 -11.23 8.65
CA LYS A 443 14.73 -11.15 9.15
C LYS A 443 15.23 -12.49 9.70
N ASN A 444 14.37 -13.25 10.38
CA ASN A 444 14.61 -14.61 10.87
C ASN A 444 14.61 -15.69 9.76
N GLY A 445 14.48 -15.29 8.49
CA GLY A 445 14.44 -16.21 7.34
C GLY A 445 13.08 -16.87 7.09
N LYS A 446 12.02 -16.42 7.79
CA LYS A 446 10.64 -16.89 7.64
C LYS A 446 9.89 -15.92 6.73
N GLY A 447 9.83 -16.27 5.44
CA GLY A 447 9.11 -15.51 4.41
C GLY A 447 10.02 -14.92 3.34
N THR A 448 9.43 -14.13 2.45
CA THR A 448 10.12 -13.51 1.31
C THR A 448 9.95 -12.00 1.33
N VAL A 449 10.88 -11.30 0.70
CA VAL A 449 10.76 -9.86 0.42
C VAL A 449 9.86 -9.63 -0.81
N ASP A 450 9.29 -8.43 -0.90
CA ASP A 450 8.42 -8.03 -2.00
C ASP A 450 9.25 -7.42 -3.14
N ASP A 451 8.85 -7.74 -4.37
CA ASP A 451 9.37 -7.07 -5.57
C ASP A 451 8.55 -5.81 -5.86
N ILE A 452 9.14 -4.65 -5.63
CA ILE A 452 8.52 -3.33 -5.83
C ILE A 452 8.16 -3.08 -7.30
N ASP A 453 8.91 -3.68 -8.22
CA ASP A 453 8.80 -3.43 -9.66
C ASP A 453 7.71 -4.29 -10.30
N HIS A 454 7.27 -5.34 -9.60
CA HIS A 454 6.09 -6.14 -9.94
C HIS A 454 4.86 -5.26 -10.18
N LEU A 455 4.14 -5.43 -11.30
CA LEU A 455 2.96 -4.61 -11.60
C LEU A 455 1.80 -4.78 -10.62
N GLY A 456 1.77 -5.87 -9.83
CA GLY A 456 0.86 -5.99 -8.68
C GLY A 456 1.16 -5.01 -7.54
N ASN A 457 2.34 -4.40 -7.54
CA ASN A 457 2.82 -3.39 -6.60
C ASN A 457 2.79 -1.97 -7.17
N ARG A 458 2.38 -1.83 -8.43
CA ARG A 458 2.30 -0.55 -9.13
C ARG A 458 0.91 -0.33 -9.70
N ARG A 459 0.42 0.89 -9.54
CA ARG A 459 -0.94 1.27 -9.92
C ARG A 459 -0.91 2.43 -10.91
N VAL A 460 -1.80 2.36 -11.89
CA VAL A 460 -2.00 3.42 -12.87
C VAL A 460 -3.03 4.41 -12.36
N ARG A 461 -2.58 5.65 -12.15
CA ARG A 461 -3.40 6.83 -11.92
C ARG A 461 -3.81 7.41 -13.26
N SER A 462 -5.09 7.33 -13.56
CA SER A 462 -5.67 7.94 -14.75
C SER A 462 -6.07 9.40 -14.47
N VAL A 463 -6.35 10.16 -15.53
CA VAL A 463 -6.64 11.60 -15.46
C VAL A 463 -7.76 11.97 -14.50
N GLY A 464 -8.84 11.19 -14.44
CA GLY A 464 -9.98 11.48 -13.58
C GLY A 464 -9.64 11.40 -12.10
N GLU A 465 -8.84 10.40 -11.69
CA GLU A 465 -8.39 10.27 -10.31
C GLU A 465 -7.40 11.37 -9.91
N MET A 466 -6.48 11.71 -10.82
CA MET A 466 -5.54 12.80 -10.57
C MET A 466 -6.27 14.13 -10.42
N ALA A 467 -7.26 14.40 -11.29
CA ALA A 467 -8.11 15.57 -11.20
C ALA A 467 -8.93 15.59 -9.90
N GLU A 468 -9.48 14.44 -9.47
CA GLU A 468 -10.19 14.31 -8.19
C GLU A 468 -9.29 14.68 -7.01
N ASN A 469 -8.07 14.15 -6.96
CA ASN A 469 -7.14 14.43 -5.86
C ASN A 469 -6.77 15.92 -5.81
N GLN A 470 -6.51 16.55 -6.96
CA GLN A 470 -6.23 17.99 -7.02
C GLN A 470 -7.45 18.82 -6.64
N PHE A 471 -8.65 18.42 -7.07
CA PHE A 471 -9.90 19.07 -6.69
C PHE A 471 -10.12 19.00 -5.17
N ARG A 472 -9.88 17.84 -4.56
CA ARG A 472 -9.99 17.63 -3.12
C ARG A 472 -9.00 18.48 -2.32
N VAL A 473 -7.75 18.61 -2.78
CA VAL A 473 -6.77 19.54 -2.17
C VAL A 473 -7.30 20.97 -2.22
N GLY A 474 -7.93 21.37 -3.33
CA GLY A 474 -8.64 22.65 -3.44
C GLY A 474 -9.76 22.79 -2.40
N LEU A 475 -10.60 21.77 -2.24
CA LEU A 475 -11.71 21.77 -1.28
C LEU A 475 -11.24 21.85 0.17
N VAL A 476 -10.18 21.15 0.56
CA VAL A 476 -9.62 21.23 1.93
C VAL A 476 -9.13 22.66 2.25
N ARG A 477 -8.59 23.38 1.27
CA ARG A 477 -8.23 24.80 1.44
C ARG A 477 -9.47 25.67 1.64
N VAL A 478 -10.55 25.39 0.92
CA VAL A 478 -11.83 26.08 1.07
C VAL A 478 -12.44 25.77 2.43
N GLU A 479 -12.43 24.51 2.86
CA GLU A 479 -12.96 24.06 4.14
C GLU A 479 -12.39 24.86 5.30
N ARG A 480 -11.07 25.05 5.35
CA ARG A 480 -10.41 25.83 6.40
C ARG A 480 -10.93 27.27 6.45
N ALA A 481 -11.04 27.92 5.30
CA ALA A 481 -11.55 29.30 5.22
C ALA A 481 -13.06 29.38 5.57
N VAL A 482 -13.84 28.38 5.17
CA VAL A 482 -15.28 28.28 5.46
C VAL A 482 -15.52 28.05 6.96
N LYS A 483 -14.74 27.17 7.62
CA LYS A 483 -14.85 26.90 9.06
C LYS A 483 -14.68 28.16 9.91
N GLU A 484 -13.73 29.02 9.54
CA GLU A 484 -13.51 30.31 10.19
C GLU A 484 -14.70 31.27 9.98
N ARG A 485 -15.23 31.35 8.75
CA ARG A 485 -16.36 32.22 8.42
C ARG A 485 -17.71 31.75 8.99
N LEU A 486 -17.91 30.45 9.17
CA LEU A 486 -19.14 29.90 9.74
C LEU A 486 -19.37 30.35 11.19
N GLY A 487 -18.32 30.72 11.92
CA GLY A 487 -18.46 31.33 13.25
C GLY A 487 -19.18 32.68 13.24
N LEU A 488 -19.06 33.44 12.15
CA LEU A 488 -19.66 34.77 11.96
C LEU A 488 -21.02 34.73 11.25
N ALA A 489 -21.41 33.57 10.71
CA ALA A 489 -22.59 33.44 9.86
C ALA A 489 -23.91 33.71 10.60
N ASP A 490 -24.01 33.35 11.89
CA ASP A 490 -25.21 33.59 12.70
C ASP A 490 -25.34 35.06 13.15
N SER A 491 -24.23 35.78 13.32
CA SER A 491 -24.25 37.21 13.70
C SER A 491 -24.50 38.15 12.52
N GLU A 492 -24.00 37.82 11.33
CA GLU A 492 -24.02 38.70 10.16
C GLU A 492 -25.08 38.31 9.11
N GLY A 493 -25.80 37.21 9.31
CA GLY A 493 -26.87 36.79 8.40
C GLY A 493 -26.37 36.35 7.01
N LEU A 494 -25.11 35.93 6.90
CA LEU A 494 -24.43 35.63 5.63
C LEU A 494 -25.16 34.60 4.77
N MET A 495 -25.02 34.75 3.44
CA MET A 495 -25.48 33.78 2.45
C MET A 495 -24.37 32.79 2.08
N PRO A 496 -24.68 31.55 1.65
CA PRO A 496 -23.67 30.57 1.27
C PRO A 496 -22.63 31.05 0.26
N GLN A 497 -23.03 31.87 -0.72
CA GLN A 497 -22.13 32.45 -1.73
C GLN A 497 -21.07 33.39 -1.15
N GLU A 498 -21.32 34.02 0.00
CA GLU A 498 -20.39 34.95 0.66
C GLU A 498 -19.37 34.20 1.51
N ILE A 499 -19.72 32.98 1.94
CA ILE A 499 -18.88 32.12 2.76
C ILE A 499 -17.88 31.35 1.89
N ILE A 500 -18.31 30.86 0.72
CA ILE A 500 -17.47 30.02 -0.16
C ILE A 500 -16.66 30.89 -1.14
N ASN A 501 -15.34 30.72 -1.14
CA ASN A 501 -14.46 31.30 -2.15
C ASN A 501 -13.97 30.23 -3.14
N ALA A 502 -14.26 30.40 -4.43
CA ALA A 502 -13.87 29.47 -5.49
C ALA A 502 -12.40 29.58 -5.95
N LYS A 503 -11.69 30.67 -5.60
CA LYS A 503 -10.32 30.92 -6.08
C LYS A 503 -9.33 29.80 -5.72
N PRO A 504 -9.29 29.25 -4.48
CA PRO A 504 -8.35 28.18 -4.14
C PRO A 504 -8.54 26.91 -4.97
N VAL A 505 -9.77 26.51 -5.25
CA VAL A 505 -10.09 25.34 -6.08
C VAL A 505 -9.67 25.60 -7.53
N SER A 506 -10.06 26.75 -8.08
CA SER A 506 -9.74 27.12 -9.46
C SER A 506 -8.23 27.21 -9.70
N ALA A 507 -7.47 27.73 -8.73
CA ALA A 507 -6.02 27.82 -8.82
C ALA A 507 -5.35 26.44 -8.92
N VAL A 508 -5.74 25.49 -8.06
CA VAL A 508 -5.16 24.13 -8.05
C VAL A 508 -5.47 23.38 -9.34
N ILE A 509 -6.71 23.49 -9.85
CA ILE A 509 -7.08 22.87 -11.14
C ILE A 509 -6.30 23.50 -12.31
N LYS A 510 -6.19 24.84 -12.35
CA LYS A 510 -5.39 25.51 -13.40
C LYS A 510 -3.92 25.14 -13.34
N GLU A 511 -3.35 25.03 -12.14
CA GLU A 511 -1.96 24.59 -11.94
C GLU A 511 -1.75 23.15 -12.43
N PHE A 512 -2.68 22.23 -12.13
CA PHE A 512 -2.60 20.85 -12.59
C PHE A 512 -2.66 20.73 -14.12
N PHE A 513 -3.66 21.34 -14.77
CA PHE A 513 -3.79 21.24 -16.23
C PHE A 513 -2.79 22.12 -16.99
N GLY A 514 -2.27 23.19 -16.38
CA GLY A 514 -1.35 24.13 -17.02
C GLY A 514 0.14 23.84 -16.80
N SER A 515 0.54 23.45 -15.60
CA SER A 515 1.95 23.42 -15.19
C SER A 515 2.44 22.05 -14.72
N SER A 516 1.55 21.06 -14.58
CA SER A 516 1.96 19.70 -14.19
C SER A 516 2.87 19.06 -15.23
N GLN A 517 3.87 18.30 -14.77
CA GLN A 517 4.73 17.48 -15.62
C GLN A 517 3.96 16.42 -16.43
N LEU A 518 2.78 16.03 -15.94
CA LEU A 518 1.90 15.06 -16.59
C LEU A 518 1.01 15.71 -17.64
N SER A 519 0.84 17.04 -17.62
CA SER A 519 0.12 17.79 -18.64
C SER A 519 1.06 18.25 -19.73
N GLN A 520 1.09 17.51 -20.83
CA GLN A 520 2.05 17.70 -21.92
C GLN A 520 1.35 18.24 -23.16
N PHE A 521 2.07 19.01 -23.98
CA PHE A 521 1.60 19.36 -25.32
C PHE A 521 1.38 18.08 -26.13
N MET A 522 0.27 18.00 -26.85
CA MET A 522 -0.03 16.80 -27.61
C MET A 522 0.90 16.65 -28.81
N ASP A 523 1.49 15.48 -28.96
CA ASP A 523 2.29 15.10 -30.14
C ASP A 523 1.35 14.92 -31.34
N GLN A 524 1.29 15.93 -32.22
CA GLN A 524 0.35 16.00 -33.36
C GLN A 524 1.01 15.75 -34.73
N ASN A 525 2.20 15.12 -34.76
CA ASN A 525 2.92 14.89 -36.02
C ASN A 525 2.16 13.95 -36.98
N ASN A 526 1.44 12.97 -36.43
CA ASN A 526 0.59 12.05 -37.17
C ASN A 526 -0.40 11.36 -36.21
N PRO A 527 -1.46 10.70 -36.72
CA PRO A 527 -2.46 10.06 -35.87
C PRO A 527 -1.92 8.97 -34.94
N LEU A 528 -0.83 8.28 -35.32
CA LEU A 528 -0.23 7.26 -34.46
C LEU A 528 0.43 7.91 -33.25
N SER A 529 1.17 9.02 -33.43
CA SER A 529 1.78 9.79 -32.35
C SER A 529 0.74 10.28 -31.34
N GLU A 530 -0.44 10.72 -31.79
CA GLU A 530 -1.51 11.14 -30.88
C GLU A 530 -2.05 9.97 -30.04
N VAL A 531 -2.30 8.83 -30.68
CA VAL A 531 -2.85 7.64 -30.01
C VAL A 531 -1.84 7.06 -29.03
N THR A 532 -0.57 6.98 -29.38
CA THR A 532 0.48 6.45 -28.49
C THR A 532 0.71 7.38 -27.30
N HIS A 533 0.71 8.70 -27.51
CA HIS A 533 0.86 9.65 -26.41
C HIS A 533 -0.29 9.54 -25.40
N LYS A 534 -1.54 9.38 -25.85
CA LYS A 534 -2.71 9.19 -24.95
C LYS A 534 -2.68 7.86 -24.19
N ARG A 535 -1.97 6.86 -24.71
CA ARG A 535 -1.76 5.53 -24.10
C ARG A 535 -0.44 5.40 -23.34
N ARG A 536 0.29 6.50 -23.17
CA ARG A 536 1.56 6.55 -22.45
C ARG A 536 1.33 6.45 -20.94
N ILE A 537 2.23 5.75 -20.27
CA ILE A 537 2.32 5.64 -18.82
C ILE A 537 3.67 6.19 -18.39
N SER A 538 3.68 7.04 -17.37
CA SER A 538 4.89 7.66 -16.82
C SER A 538 5.08 7.29 -15.35
N ALA A 539 6.27 6.82 -14.98
CA ALA A 539 6.68 6.66 -13.59
C ALA A 539 7.09 7.99 -12.93
N LEU A 540 7.16 9.07 -13.71
CA LEU A 540 7.53 10.41 -13.25
C LEU A 540 6.32 11.16 -12.69
N GLY A 541 6.58 12.30 -12.04
CA GLY A 541 5.55 13.22 -11.55
C GLY A 541 5.30 13.12 -10.04
N PRO A 542 4.31 13.85 -9.52
CA PRO A 542 4.06 13.96 -8.09
C PRO A 542 3.71 12.60 -7.48
N GLY A 543 4.43 12.20 -6.42
CA GLY A 543 4.28 10.88 -5.79
C GLY A 543 4.91 9.71 -6.57
N GLY A 544 5.49 9.96 -7.74
CA GLY A 544 6.27 9.01 -8.52
C GLY A 544 7.77 9.13 -8.25
N LEU A 545 8.57 8.67 -9.21
CA LEU A 545 10.03 8.74 -9.17
C LEU A 545 10.55 10.01 -9.85
N THR A 546 11.73 10.45 -9.44
CA THR A 546 12.51 11.44 -10.20
C THR A 546 13.58 10.72 -11.01
N ARG A 547 14.04 11.36 -12.10
CA ARG A 547 15.06 10.77 -13.00
C ARG A 547 16.34 10.38 -12.26
N GLU A 548 16.76 11.21 -11.31
CA GLU A 548 17.97 11.04 -10.49
C GLU A 548 17.85 9.90 -9.47
N ARG A 549 16.63 9.64 -8.97
CA ARG A 549 16.36 8.58 -7.98
C ARG A 549 16.01 7.25 -8.62
N ALA A 550 15.71 7.24 -9.91
CA ALA A 550 15.37 6.03 -10.64
C ALA A 550 16.63 5.20 -10.94
N GLY A 551 16.82 4.14 -10.15
CA GLY A 551 17.86 3.14 -10.37
C GLY A 551 17.60 2.26 -11.59
N PHE A 552 18.53 1.34 -11.84
CA PHE A 552 18.46 0.38 -12.95
C PHE A 552 17.22 -0.52 -12.87
N GLU A 553 16.88 -1.01 -11.67
CA GLU A 553 15.81 -1.99 -11.42
C GLU A 553 14.45 -1.50 -11.94
N VAL A 554 14.11 -0.23 -11.70
CA VAL A 554 12.85 0.36 -12.14
C VAL A 554 12.79 0.60 -13.66
N ARG A 555 13.94 0.70 -14.33
CA ARG A 555 14.02 0.95 -15.77
C ARG A 555 13.98 -0.33 -16.59
N ASP A 556 14.27 -1.46 -15.95
CA ASP A 556 14.34 -2.75 -16.61
C ASP A 556 12.95 -3.30 -16.94
N VAL A 557 12.92 -4.28 -17.85
CA VAL A 557 11.68 -4.96 -18.23
C VAL A 557 11.40 -6.07 -17.22
N HIS A 558 10.31 -5.92 -16.48
CA HIS A 558 9.84 -6.94 -15.54
C HIS A 558 8.93 -7.97 -16.26
N PRO A 559 8.99 -9.29 -15.93
CA PRO A 559 8.10 -10.31 -16.51
C PRO A 559 6.61 -9.97 -16.48
N THR A 560 6.10 -9.44 -15.37
CA THR A 560 4.71 -8.92 -15.26
C THR A 560 4.29 -7.87 -16.30
N HIS A 561 5.22 -7.22 -17.01
CA HIS A 561 4.89 -6.33 -18.12
C HIS A 561 4.19 -7.06 -19.27
N TYR A 562 4.35 -8.38 -19.35
CA TYR A 562 3.74 -9.22 -20.37
C TYR A 562 2.24 -8.94 -20.52
N GLY A 563 1.81 -8.59 -21.73
CA GLY A 563 0.41 -8.30 -22.04
C GLY A 563 -0.13 -6.96 -21.50
N ARG A 564 0.66 -6.21 -20.72
CA ARG A 564 0.22 -5.02 -19.97
C ARG A 564 0.96 -3.75 -20.40
N VAL A 565 2.27 -3.82 -20.44
CA VAL A 565 3.18 -2.73 -20.81
C VAL A 565 4.06 -3.23 -21.94
N CYS A 566 4.16 -2.44 -23.02
CA CYS A 566 5.00 -2.81 -24.15
C CYS A 566 6.47 -2.76 -23.76
N PRO A 567 7.24 -3.86 -23.94
CA PRO A 567 8.66 -3.89 -23.62
C PRO A 567 9.54 -3.17 -24.66
N ILE A 568 8.97 -2.83 -25.82
CA ILE A 568 9.72 -2.28 -26.96
C ILE A 568 9.55 -0.75 -27.06
N GLU A 569 8.35 -0.23 -26.81
CA GLU A 569 8.04 1.20 -26.99
C GLU A 569 8.33 2.01 -25.71
N THR A 570 9.56 2.51 -25.62
CA THR A 570 10.02 3.45 -24.60
C THR A 570 10.96 4.48 -25.24
N PRO A 571 10.99 5.75 -24.80
CA PRO A 571 11.94 6.71 -25.34
C PRO A 571 13.37 6.36 -24.89
N GLU A 572 14.32 6.41 -25.83
CA GLU A 572 15.73 6.28 -25.53
C GLU A 572 16.26 7.46 -24.67
N GLY A 573 17.45 7.29 -24.10
CA GLY A 573 18.11 8.33 -23.31
C GLY A 573 17.63 8.40 -21.86
N PRO A 574 17.58 9.60 -21.23
CA PRO A 574 17.37 9.74 -19.78
C PRO A 574 16.04 9.17 -19.25
N ASN A 575 15.04 9.00 -20.12
CA ASN A 575 13.70 8.55 -19.75
C ASN A 575 13.44 7.06 -20.05
N ILE A 576 14.45 6.30 -20.51
CA ILE A 576 14.31 4.87 -20.80
C ILE A 576 13.74 4.11 -19.59
N GLY A 577 12.71 3.31 -19.84
CA GLY A 577 12.00 2.51 -18.84
C GLY A 577 11.09 3.30 -17.89
N LEU A 578 11.23 4.63 -17.82
CA LEU A 578 10.39 5.50 -16.98
C LEU A 578 9.12 5.97 -17.69
N ILE A 579 9.14 5.93 -19.02
CA ILE A 579 7.99 6.20 -19.86
C ILE A 579 7.77 4.95 -20.71
N ASN A 580 6.59 4.36 -20.59
CA ASN A 580 6.23 3.16 -21.33
C ASN A 580 4.88 3.32 -22.00
N SER A 581 4.59 2.47 -22.98
CA SER A 581 3.32 2.45 -23.70
C SER A 581 2.46 1.27 -23.24
N LEU A 582 1.15 1.49 -23.09
CA LEU A 582 0.21 0.39 -22.84
C LEU A 582 0.23 -0.62 -23.98
N ALA A 583 0.27 -1.91 -23.63
CA ALA A 583 0.05 -2.97 -24.59
C ALA A 583 -1.38 -2.90 -25.18
N ILE A 584 -1.60 -3.52 -26.33
CA ILE A 584 -2.83 -3.31 -27.12
C ILE A 584 -4.11 -3.66 -26.35
N TYR A 585 -4.13 -4.83 -25.72
CA TYR A 585 -5.32 -5.34 -25.03
C TYR A 585 -5.35 -5.00 -23.54
N ALA A 586 -4.28 -4.35 -23.03
CA ALA A 586 -4.18 -3.94 -21.66
C ALA A 586 -5.26 -2.92 -21.30
N ARG A 587 -5.84 -3.09 -20.11
CA ARG A 587 -6.76 -2.12 -19.51
C ARG A 587 -6.47 -1.99 -18.01
N THR A 588 -7.04 -0.96 -17.40
CA THR A 588 -6.99 -0.76 -15.95
C THR A 588 -8.24 -1.32 -15.31
N ASN A 589 -8.10 -2.12 -14.26
CA ASN A 589 -9.23 -2.59 -13.47
C ASN A 589 -9.79 -1.47 -12.57
N GLU A 590 -10.83 -1.77 -11.79
CA GLU A 590 -11.47 -0.79 -10.89
C GLU A 590 -10.50 -0.25 -9.82
N TYR A 591 -9.53 -1.06 -9.43
CA TYR A 591 -8.48 -0.72 -8.49
C TYR A 591 -7.29 -0.02 -9.14
N GLY A 592 -7.28 0.22 -10.45
CA GLY A 592 -6.19 0.87 -11.18
C GLY A 592 -4.96 0.00 -11.46
N PHE A 593 -5.03 -1.31 -11.25
CA PHE A 593 -3.99 -2.24 -11.70
C PHE A 593 -4.16 -2.57 -13.18
N LEU A 594 -3.05 -2.86 -13.85
CA LEU A 594 -3.07 -3.31 -15.23
C LEU A 594 -3.46 -4.79 -15.30
N GLU A 595 -4.42 -5.07 -16.16
CA GLU A 595 -4.89 -6.42 -16.45
C GLU A 595 -4.87 -6.67 -17.96
N THR A 596 -4.73 -7.94 -18.32
CA THR A 596 -4.64 -8.39 -19.71
C THR A 596 -5.58 -9.59 -19.91
N PRO A 597 -6.20 -9.73 -21.08
CA PRO A 597 -7.18 -10.79 -21.31
C PRO A 597 -6.52 -12.13 -21.64
N TYR A 598 -7.10 -13.20 -21.10
CA TYR A 598 -6.72 -14.58 -21.34
C TYR A 598 -7.94 -15.44 -21.65
N ARG A 599 -7.74 -16.51 -22.42
CA ARG A 599 -8.73 -17.55 -22.68
C ARG A 599 -8.66 -18.60 -21.59
N LYS A 600 -9.80 -18.98 -21.04
CA LYS A 600 -9.86 -20.06 -20.03
C LYS A 600 -9.61 -21.42 -20.66
N VAL A 601 -8.84 -22.27 -20.00
CA VAL A 601 -8.55 -23.66 -20.41
C VAL A 601 -9.16 -24.59 -19.37
N ASN A 602 -10.04 -25.49 -19.82
CA ASN A 602 -10.71 -26.45 -18.95
C ASN A 602 -10.30 -27.88 -19.36
N LYS A 603 -9.52 -28.57 -18.52
CA LYS A 603 -9.06 -29.96 -18.74
C LYS A 603 -8.44 -30.14 -20.14
N GLY A 604 -7.45 -29.30 -20.46
CA GLY A 604 -6.74 -29.31 -21.75
C GLY A 604 -7.52 -28.76 -22.95
N LYS A 605 -8.78 -28.33 -22.77
CA LYS A 605 -9.59 -27.68 -23.83
C LYS A 605 -9.61 -26.17 -23.65
N VAL A 606 -9.07 -25.45 -24.61
CA VAL A 606 -9.13 -23.98 -24.70
C VAL A 606 -10.55 -23.55 -25.07
N THR A 607 -11.11 -22.64 -24.27
CA THR A 607 -12.47 -22.11 -24.46
C THR A 607 -12.45 -20.72 -25.11
N ASP A 608 -13.62 -20.23 -25.49
CA ASP A 608 -13.80 -18.86 -26.01
C ASP A 608 -14.16 -17.85 -24.92
N GLU A 609 -14.21 -18.29 -23.66
CA GLU A 609 -14.42 -17.43 -22.51
C GLU A 609 -13.13 -16.63 -22.24
N ILE A 610 -13.27 -15.31 -22.21
CA ILE A 610 -12.16 -14.38 -21.97
C ILE A 610 -12.28 -13.80 -20.55
N GLU A 611 -11.22 -13.96 -19.77
CA GLU A 611 -11.09 -13.44 -18.43
C GLU A 611 -9.88 -12.50 -18.36
N TYR A 612 -10.04 -11.35 -17.70
CA TYR A 612 -8.94 -10.41 -17.52
C TYR A 612 -8.27 -10.70 -16.19
N LEU A 613 -6.95 -10.91 -16.22
CA LEU A 613 -6.19 -11.18 -15.01
C LEU A 613 -5.23 -10.03 -14.71
N SER A 614 -5.22 -9.57 -13.47
CA SER A 614 -4.20 -8.66 -12.96
C SER A 614 -2.86 -9.40 -12.79
N ALA A 615 -1.77 -8.64 -12.61
CA ALA A 615 -0.47 -9.24 -12.33
C ALA A 615 -0.44 -10.01 -10.99
N ILE A 616 -1.37 -9.74 -10.07
CA ILE A 616 -1.47 -10.45 -8.79
C ILE A 616 -2.09 -11.83 -8.99
N GLU A 617 -3.15 -11.92 -9.79
CA GLU A 617 -3.87 -13.17 -10.07
C GLU A 617 -3.10 -14.07 -11.04
N GLU A 618 -2.38 -13.49 -12.02
CA GLU A 618 -1.61 -14.25 -13.00
C GLU A 618 -0.58 -15.20 -12.36
N SER A 619 -0.02 -14.85 -11.20
CA SER A 619 0.97 -15.67 -10.49
C SER A 619 0.42 -17.01 -10.01
N ASP A 620 -0.90 -17.12 -9.79
CA ASP A 620 -1.55 -18.32 -9.25
C ASP A 620 -1.88 -19.35 -10.35
N TYR A 621 -1.69 -19.01 -11.64
CA TYR A 621 -2.15 -19.80 -12.78
C TYR A 621 -1.04 -20.14 -13.78
N VAL A 622 -1.17 -21.29 -14.44
CA VAL A 622 -0.27 -21.68 -15.53
C VAL A 622 -0.84 -21.20 -16.86
N ILE A 623 -0.13 -20.31 -17.55
CA ILE A 623 -0.60 -19.66 -18.78
C ILE A 623 0.18 -20.14 -19.99
N ALA A 624 -0.51 -20.74 -20.97
CA ALA A 624 0.06 -21.16 -22.24
C ALA A 624 0.23 -19.99 -23.23
N GLN A 625 1.24 -20.11 -24.09
CA GLN A 625 1.50 -19.15 -25.15
C GLN A 625 0.41 -19.14 -26.23
N ALA A 626 0.22 -18.00 -26.90
CA ALA A 626 -0.72 -17.85 -28.02
C ALA A 626 -0.42 -18.79 -29.21
N SER A 627 0.83 -19.23 -29.32
CA SER A 627 1.36 -20.11 -30.36
C SER A 627 1.10 -21.60 -30.11
N ALA A 628 0.59 -21.98 -28.93
CA ALA A 628 0.34 -23.38 -28.58
C ALA A 628 -0.58 -24.07 -29.60
N THR A 629 -0.25 -25.30 -29.98
CA THR A 629 -0.98 -26.03 -31.01
C THR A 629 -2.31 -26.55 -30.46
N THR A 630 -3.38 -26.35 -31.22
CA THR A 630 -4.74 -26.79 -30.85
C THR A 630 -5.40 -27.56 -31.98
N ASP A 631 -6.20 -28.56 -31.64
CA ASP A 631 -7.03 -29.30 -32.59
C ASP A 631 -8.28 -28.50 -33.00
N SER A 632 -9.06 -29.05 -33.94
CA SER A 632 -10.34 -28.46 -34.39
C SER A 632 -11.40 -28.28 -33.29
N ARG A 633 -11.23 -28.95 -32.14
CA ARG A 633 -12.12 -28.86 -30.97
C ARG A 633 -11.52 -27.98 -29.86
N GLY A 634 -10.38 -27.34 -30.11
CA GLY A 634 -9.68 -26.46 -29.17
C GLY A 634 -8.87 -27.19 -28.09
N ARG A 635 -8.56 -28.47 -28.25
CA ARG A 635 -7.69 -29.20 -27.31
C ARG A 635 -6.22 -28.98 -27.64
N LEU A 636 -5.42 -28.81 -26.60
CA LEU A 636 -3.96 -28.75 -26.73
C LEU A 636 -3.43 -30.11 -27.18
N THR A 637 -2.65 -30.13 -28.26
CA THR A 637 -2.18 -31.38 -28.89
C THR A 637 -0.80 -31.82 -28.45
N ASP A 638 0.02 -30.90 -27.93
CA ASP A 638 1.38 -31.20 -27.48
C ASP A 638 1.37 -31.92 -26.11
N VAL A 639 2.28 -32.89 -25.92
CA VAL A 639 2.44 -33.60 -24.63
C VAL A 639 2.91 -32.64 -23.53
N LEU A 640 3.75 -31.68 -23.91
CA LEU A 640 4.26 -30.63 -23.04
C LEU A 640 4.07 -29.30 -23.77
N VAL A 641 3.23 -28.44 -23.19
CA VAL A 641 2.87 -27.13 -23.73
C VAL A 641 3.80 -26.08 -23.13
N SER A 642 4.32 -25.18 -23.97
CA SER A 642 5.08 -24.03 -23.49
C SER A 642 4.18 -23.06 -22.74
N SER A 643 4.49 -22.87 -21.47
CA SER A 643 3.72 -22.06 -20.54
C SER A 643 4.61 -21.18 -19.67
N ARG A 644 3.98 -20.28 -18.93
CA ARG A 644 4.61 -19.48 -17.89
C ARG A 644 3.87 -19.67 -16.57
N HIS A 645 4.63 -19.70 -15.48
CA HIS A 645 4.12 -19.78 -14.11
C HIS A 645 5.12 -19.10 -13.17
N LEU A 646 4.63 -18.27 -12.23
CA LEU A 646 5.46 -17.53 -11.28
C LEU A 646 6.63 -16.76 -11.94
N ASN A 647 6.34 -16.06 -13.04
CA ASN A 647 7.31 -15.27 -13.84
C ASN A 647 8.42 -16.09 -14.54
N GLU A 648 8.36 -17.43 -14.52
CA GLU A 648 9.30 -18.29 -15.22
C GLU A 648 8.65 -19.04 -16.40
N PHE A 649 9.42 -19.26 -17.46
CA PHE A 649 9.00 -20.09 -18.58
C PHE A 649 9.24 -21.56 -18.26
N THR A 650 8.21 -22.38 -18.47
CA THR A 650 8.25 -23.82 -18.19
C THR A 650 7.50 -24.60 -19.26
N LEU A 651 7.58 -25.92 -19.17
CA LEU A 651 6.81 -26.85 -19.97
C LEU A 651 5.81 -27.55 -19.06
N SER A 652 4.52 -27.42 -19.35
CA SER A 652 3.45 -27.99 -18.54
C SER A 652 2.62 -29.00 -19.34
N PRO A 653 2.18 -30.10 -18.71
CA PRO A 653 1.17 -30.97 -19.32
C PRO A 653 -0.12 -30.18 -19.62
N PRO A 654 -0.85 -30.50 -20.70
CA PRO A 654 -2.12 -29.84 -21.06
C PRO A 654 -3.15 -29.75 -19.93
N ASP A 655 -3.20 -30.75 -19.05
CA ASP A 655 -4.16 -30.81 -17.94
C ASP A 655 -3.85 -29.81 -16.83
N ASN A 656 -2.61 -29.32 -16.75
CA ASN A 656 -2.16 -28.33 -15.76
C ASN A 656 -2.22 -26.90 -16.31
N VAL A 657 -2.63 -26.70 -17.57
CA VAL A 657 -2.76 -25.36 -18.16
C VAL A 657 -4.13 -24.79 -17.82
N ASP A 658 -4.15 -23.63 -17.17
CA ASP A 658 -5.38 -22.96 -16.72
C ASP A 658 -5.87 -21.89 -17.72
N TYR A 659 -4.93 -21.21 -18.37
CA TYR A 659 -5.22 -20.11 -19.31
C TYR A 659 -4.33 -20.14 -20.55
N MET A 660 -4.75 -19.44 -21.59
CA MET A 660 -3.98 -19.23 -22.82
C MET A 660 -4.11 -17.78 -23.29
N ASP A 661 -3.03 -17.23 -23.82
CA ASP A 661 -3.02 -15.91 -24.46
C ASP A 661 -4.10 -15.74 -25.55
N VAL A 662 -4.71 -14.55 -25.64
CA VAL A 662 -5.76 -14.28 -26.64
C VAL A 662 -5.21 -14.01 -28.04
N SER A 663 -3.99 -13.46 -28.13
CA SER A 663 -3.39 -13.04 -29.39
C SER A 663 -1.89 -12.85 -29.24
N PRO A 664 -1.05 -13.25 -30.23
CA PRO A 664 0.39 -12.96 -30.23
C PRO A 664 0.71 -11.46 -30.12
N ARG A 665 -0.18 -10.60 -30.63
CA ARG A 665 -0.04 -9.13 -30.56
C ARG A 665 -0.25 -8.55 -29.16
N GLN A 666 -0.66 -9.35 -28.18
CA GLN A 666 -1.01 -8.82 -26.86
C GLN A 666 0.18 -8.25 -26.10
N ILE A 667 1.39 -8.69 -26.41
CA ILE A 667 2.63 -8.31 -25.72
C ILE A 667 3.05 -6.87 -26.06
N VAL A 668 2.68 -6.40 -27.24
CA VAL A 668 3.20 -5.16 -27.82
C VAL A 668 2.17 -4.03 -27.79
N SER A 669 2.64 -2.80 -27.97
CA SER A 669 1.81 -1.61 -28.09
C SER A 669 1.24 -1.43 -29.51
N VAL A 670 0.38 -0.43 -29.66
CA VAL A 670 -0.23 -0.06 -30.95
C VAL A 670 0.82 0.27 -32.00
N ALA A 671 1.88 1.02 -31.64
CA ALA A 671 2.94 1.38 -32.59
C ALA A 671 3.76 0.17 -33.02
N ALA A 672 4.22 -0.64 -32.05
CA ALA A 672 5.04 -1.81 -32.33
C ALA A 672 4.29 -2.85 -33.17
N ALA A 673 2.97 -3.04 -32.97
CA ALA A 673 2.17 -3.96 -33.79
C ALA A 673 1.96 -3.53 -35.25
N LEU A 674 2.33 -2.30 -35.62
CA LEU A 674 2.31 -1.85 -37.01
C LEU A 674 3.61 -2.19 -37.76
N ILE A 675 4.65 -2.65 -37.06
CA ILE A 675 5.92 -3.06 -37.67
C ILE A 675 5.74 -4.47 -38.26
N PRO A 676 5.87 -4.64 -39.59
CA PRO A 676 5.81 -5.97 -40.20
C PRO A 676 7.11 -6.73 -39.91
N PHE A 677 7.00 -8.05 -39.68
CA PHE A 677 8.15 -8.92 -39.36
C PHE A 677 8.92 -8.51 -38.10
N LEU A 678 8.23 -7.89 -37.14
CA LEU A 678 8.65 -7.82 -35.75
C LEU A 678 8.65 -9.22 -35.13
#